data_AF-A0A7S2UW73-F1
#
_entry.id   AF-A0A7S2UW73-F1
#
_cell.length_a   1.000
_cell.length_b   1.000
_cell.length_c   1.000
_cell.angle_alpha   90.00
_cell.angle_beta   90.00
_cell.angle_gamma   90.00
#
_symmetry.space_group_name_H-M   'P 1'
#
loop_
_entity.id
_entity.type
_entity.pdbx_description
1 polymer ?
#
loop_
_entity_poly.entity_id
_entity_poly.type
_entity_poly.pdbx_seq_one_letter_code
_entity_poly.pdbx_strand_id
1 'polypeptide(L)'
;IMLACAQGRLEGQEVKWKAGAATTVVCAAPGYPEAYPKGLPISGLEEAAKLPNVTVYHAGTKEEAGSGLVTSGGRVLAVTGTGGSFRRSLQRSYQAVDKISFEGMHVRRDIGQKAVQRPLRLGVLGSTRGTDLQAIIDAINAGTLRAEIVMVVSNKESAYILERARNHNLPWKHIPAKGKKRAEFDAEVTETLREAGTDLVLAIGYMRILSPEFCQAWENRCLNVHPSLLPDFAGGMDMDVHQAVLDAGRDKSGCTVHFVTEEVDGGPIAVQESCPIVAGETADSLKAKVQALEGVAFIKAINMFRDEEIGPFANVEEGLSYRSAGVDIDAGNELVERIKPAAKSTVRPGCDASLGGFGGLFDLSAAGYDRGDTILVGATDGVGTKLKLAQQLGIHSGVGVDLVAMCVNDLIVQGAEPLFFLDYYATGKLSVGEAASVVEGIAEGCKQANCGLIGGETAEMPSMYPAGEYDLAGFSVGAVRRSALLPLKLAVGDVLLGLSSSGVHSNGFSLVRKVVEKEGLALTAPAPFEAAGQTLGQALLTPTKIYVRCLMPLIKAGKIKALSHITGGGLTENIPRVLGEDQAVTVDPVAAGWALPPVFKWLKDAGNLPQAELVRTFNCGIGMVVMVAPGDAGEVTEALKAAGEAVFNLGAVVARESAEAPQVVLRSELN
;
A
#
# COMPACT_ATOMS: atom_id res chain seq x y z
N ILE A 1 -5.48 20.56 23.32
CA ILE A 1 -6.60 20.68 24.28
C ILE A 1 -6.17 21.30 25.60
N MET A 2 -5.37 20.65 26.47
CA MET A 2 -4.97 21.22 27.78
C MET A 2 -4.36 22.62 27.68
N LEU A 3 -3.43 22.84 26.74
CA LEU A 3 -2.83 24.15 26.48
C LEU A 3 -3.86 25.19 25.99
N ALA A 4 -4.85 24.77 25.20
CA ALA A 4 -5.92 25.64 24.73
C ALA A 4 -6.91 26.00 25.85
N CYS A 5 -7.19 25.09 26.78
CA CYS A 5 -7.93 25.39 28.01
C CYS A 5 -7.19 26.43 28.85
N ALA A 6 -5.90 26.23 29.09
CA ALA A 6 -5.07 27.14 29.88
C ALA A 6 -4.97 28.55 29.25
N GLN A 7 -5.10 28.64 27.93
CA GLN A 7 -5.01 29.88 27.16
C GLN A 7 -6.38 30.47 26.80
N GLY A 8 -7.49 29.94 27.33
CA GLY A 8 -8.85 30.48 27.09
C GLY A 8 -9.33 30.37 25.63
N ARG A 9 -8.75 29.47 24.84
CA ARG A 9 -8.98 29.36 23.38
C ARG A 9 -9.53 27.99 22.98
N LEU A 10 -10.31 27.38 23.86
CA LEU A 10 -10.89 26.06 23.65
C LEU A 10 -11.98 26.08 22.56
N GLU A 11 -12.70 27.19 22.41
CA GLU A 11 -13.84 27.37 21.49
C GLU A 11 -13.50 27.10 20.01
N GLY A 12 -12.23 27.21 19.61
CA GLY A 12 -11.77 26.93 18.24
C GLY A 12 -10.96 25.64 18.07
N GLN A 13 -11.02 24.69 19.01
CA GLN A 13 -10.27 23.43 18.91
C GLN A 13 -11.16 22.28 18.46
N GLU A 14 -10.78 21.61 17.36
CA GLU A 14 -11.41 20.37 16.93
C GLU A 14 -10.96 19.21 17.84
N VAL A 15 -11.90 18.60 18.58
CA VAL A 15 -11.63 17.42 19.42
C VAL A 15 -12.04 16.16 18.66
N LYS A 16 -11.06 15.31 18.37
CA LYS A 16 -11.29 14.01 17.71
C LYS A 16 -11.14 12.88 18.72
N TRP A 17 -12.07 11.93 18.67
CA TRP A 17 -12.06 10.74 19.53
C TRP A 17 -11.52 9.56 18.74
N LYS A 18 -10.61 8.80 19.36
CA LYS A 18 -10.21 7.50 18.82
C LYS A 18 -11.22 6.46 19.30
N ALA A 19 -11.61 5.54 18.42
CA ALA A 19 -12.39 4.37 18.81
C ALA A 19 -11.58 3.50 19.78
N GLY A 20 -12.21 3.03 20.85
CA GLY A 20 -11.57 2.21 21.88
C GLY A 20 -11.84 2.72 23.29
N ALA A 21 -11.10 2.17 24.25
CA ALA A 21 -11.16 2.53 25.65
C ALA A 21 -9.77 2.82 26.21
N ALA A 22 -9.75 3.68 27.23
CA ALA A 22 -8.60 3.94 28.06
C ALA A 22 -8.99 3.77 29.52
N THR A 23 -8.18 3.02 30.26
CA THR A 23 -8.38 2.83 31.70
C THR A 23 -7.10 3.19 32.42
N THR A 24 -7.23 3.97 33.47
CA THR A 24 -6.09 4.44 34.26
C THR A 24 -6.18 3.85 35.66
N VAL A 25 -5.10 3.19 36.08
CA VAL A 25 -4.93 2.66 37.42
C VAL A 25 -3.89 3.51 38.14
N VAL A 26 -4.23 4.00 39.33
CA VAL A 26 -3.33 4.85 40.13
C VAL A 26 -2.53 3.98 41.09
N CYS A 27 -1.20 4.10 41.05
CA CYS A 27 -0.31 3.56 42.07
C CYS A 27 -0.12 4.63 43.15
N ALA A 28 -0.58 4.35 44.38
CA ALA A 28 -0.55 5.29 45.49
C ALA A 28 0.50 4.91 46.53
N ALA A 29 1.06 5.93 47.20
CA ALA A 29 1.96 5.76 48.33
C ALA A 29 1.21 5.19 49.56
N PRO A 30 1.88 4.42 50.43
CA PRO A 30 1.26 3.96 51.67
C PRO A 30 0.83 5.16 52.52
N GLY A 31 -0.36 5.08 53.12
CA GLY A 31 -0.94 6.15 53.94
C GLY A 31 -1.71 7.25 53.19
N TYR A 32 -1.71 7.27 51.85
CA TYR A 32 -2.56 8.19 51.07
C TYR A 32 -4.07 7.90 51.33
N PRO A 33 -4.92 8.92 51.57
CA PRO A 33 -4.72 10.36 51.34
C PRO A 33 -4.12 11.16 52.50
N GLU A 34 -3.76 10.52 53.61
CA GLU A 34 -3.18 11.16 54.79
C GLU A 34 -1.65 11.33 54.66
N ALA A 35 -0.88 11.14 55.72
CA ALA A 35 0.57 11.23 55.67
C ALA A 35 1.18 10.04 54.90
N TYR A 36 2.04 10.32 53.93
CA TYR A 36 2.72 9.32 53.11
C TYR A 36 4.24 9.56 53.08
N PRO A 37 5.05 8.49 53.05
CA PRO A 37 6.51 8.61 52.93
C PRO A 37 6.90 9.05 51.52
N LYS A 38 8.01 9.80 51.45
CA LYS A 38 8.69 10.21 50.21
C LYS A 38 10.07 9.55 50.15
N GLY A 39 10.67 9.52 48.97
CA GLY A 39 12.00 8.95 48.78
C GLY A 39 12.01 7.42 48.61
N LEU A 40 10.85 6.78 48.46
CA LEU A 40 10.79 5.33 48.25
C LEU A 40 11.21 5.01 46.79
N PRO A 41 12.22 4.15 46.56
CA PRO A 41 12.65 3.79 45.21
C PRO A 41 11.55 3.11 44.40
N ILE A 42 11.40 3.52 43.14
CA ILE A 42 10.44 2.96 42.19
C ILE A 42 11.19 2.07 41.20
N SER A 43 10.70 0.85 41.01
CA SER A 43 11.27 -0.13 40.07
C SER A 43 10.24 -0.63 39.06
N GLY A 44 10.72 -1.22 37.96
CA GLY A 44 9.90 -1.91 36.95
C GLY A 44 9.16 -1.01 35.95
N LEU A 45 9.47 0.29 35.93
CA LEU A 45 8.91 1.24 34.96
C LEU A 45 9.31 0.91 33.52
N GLU A 46 10.55 0.48 33.28
CA GLU A 46 11.02 0.08 31.95
C GLU A 46 10.27 -1.15 31.43
N GLU A 47 10.06 -2.16 32.28
CA GLU A 47 9.30 -3.36 31.91
C GLU A 47 7.81 -3.04 31.67
N ALA A 48 7.24 -2.12 32.44
CA ALA A 48 5.88 -1.63 32.20
C ALA A 48 5.77 -0.84 30.89
N ALA A 49 6.79 -0.05 30.54
CA ALA A 49 6.83 0.76 29.31
C ALA A 49 7.03 -0.07 28.04
N LYS A 50 7.63 -1.26 28.15
CA LYS A 50 7.75 -2.23 27.04
C LYS A 50 6.42 -2.87 26.65
N LEU A 51 5.41 -2.82 27.51
CA LEU A 51 4.10 -3.40 27.20
C LEU A 51 3.38 -2.54 26.14
N PRO A 52 2.84 -3.16 25.08
CA PRO A 52 2.18 -2.42 24.02
C PRO A 52 0.92 -1.73 24.54
N ASN A 53 0.65 -0.52 24.03
CA ASN A 53 -0.55 0.26 24.34
C ASN A 53 -0.71 0.64 25.82
N VAL A 54 0.41 0.74 26.55
CA VAL A 54 0.48 1.20 27.93
C VAL A 54 1.28 2.50 27.99
N THR A 55 0.79 3.47 28.77
CA THR A 55 1.51 4.69 29.10
C THR A 55 1.55 4.88 30.61
N VAL A 56 2.75 5.01 31.18
CA VAL A 56 2.94 5.33 32.59
C VAL A 56 3.14 6.83 32.74
N TYR A 57 2.20 7.51 33.40
CA TYR A 57 2.29 8.92 33.70
C TYR A 57 2.83 9.14 35.11
N HIS A 58 3.80 10.04 35.21
CA HIS A 58 4.41 10.43 36.46
C HIS A 58 3.55 11.50 37.15
N ALA A 59 3.27 11.32 38.43
CA ALA A 59 2.58 12.31 39.25
C ALA A 59 3.47 12.71 40.43
N GLY A 60 3.36 12.02 41.56
CA GLY A 60 4.20 12.23 42.73
C GLY A 60 5.53 11.48 42.63
N THR A 61 6.38 11.78 41.64
CA THR A 61 7.72 11.19 41.50
C THR A 61 8.80 12.27 41.48
N LYS A 62 10.01 11.94 41.94
CA LYS A 62 11.19 12.79 41.86
C LYS A 62 12.41 11.95 41.49
N GLU A 63 13.34 12.51 40.73
CA GLU A 63 14.63 11.88 40.47
C GLU A 63 15.63 12.25 41.58
N GLU A 64 16.34 11.25 42.11
CA GLU A 64 17.29 11.39 43.21
C GLU A 64 18.65 10.80 42.82
N ALA A 65 19.70 11.60 43.03
CA ALA A 65 21.07 11.24 42.63
C ALA A 65 21.52 9.97 43.37
N GLY A 66 21.86 8.93 42.62
CA GLY A 66 22.32 7.64 43.14
C GLY A 66 21.21 6.61 43.44
N SER A 67 19.95 7.04 43.58
CA SER A 67 18.81 6.17 43.90
C SER A 67 17.79 6.03 42.76
N GLY A 68 17.95 6.82 41.69
CA GLY A 68 17.04 6.82 40.55
C GLY A 68 15.71 7.50 40.89
N LEU A 69 14.60 6.99 40.34
CA LEU A 69 13.28 7.59 40.54
C LEU A 69 12.65 7.15 41.87
N VAL A 70 12.17 8.11 42.64
CA VAL A 70 11.57 7.89 43.97
C VAL A 70 10.18 8.52 44.11
N THR A 71 9.41 8.09 45.12
CA THR A 71 8.12 8.70 45.46
C THR A 71 8.29 10.12 46.01
N SER A 72 7.38 11.04 45.66
CA SER A 72 7.36 12.43 46.11
C SER A 72 5.94 12.98 46.39
N GLY A 73 4.92 12.16 46.21
CA GLY A 73 3.50 12.52 46.41
C GLY A 73 2.64 11.29 46.69
N GLY A 74 1.40 11.52 47.13
CA GLY A 74 0.50 10.43 47.52
C GLY A 74 -0.07 9.62 46.34
N ARG A 75 -0.37 10.26 45.21
CA ARG A 75 -0.59 9.59 43.92
C ARG A 75 0.76 9.59 43.20
N VAL A 76 1.39 8.43 43.11
CA VAL A 76 2.77 8.33 42.63
C VAL A 76 2.77 8.22 41.11
N LEU A 77 2.01 7.27 40.56
CA LEU A 77 1.93 7.01 39.13
C LEU A 77 0.48 6.83 38.68
N ALA A 78 0.22 7.15 37.42
CA ALA A 78 -1.02 6.84 36.73
C ALA A 78 -0.71 5.95 35.52
N VAL A 79 -1.07 4.67 35.60
CA VAL A 79 -0.79 3.67 34.58
C VAL A 79 -2.01 3.50 33.70
N THR A 80 -1.90 3.97 32.46
CA THR A 80 -3.01 3.96 31.50
C THR A 80 -2.78 2.87 30.46
N GLY A 81 -3.67 1.89 30.44
CA GLY A 81 -3.79 0.94 29.34
C GLY A 81 -4.81 1.48 28.35
N THR A 82 -4.54 1.29 27.06
CA THR A 82 -5.48 1.59 25.98
C THR A 82 -5.77 0.32 25.20
N GLY A 83 -6.96 0.18 24.63
CA GLY A 83 -7.34 -1.00 23.86
C GLY A 83 -8.66 -0.81 23.14
N GLY A 84 -9.02 -1.77 22.28
CA GLY A 84 -10.29 -1.74 21.56
C GLY A 84 -11.51 -1.77 22.49
N SER A 85 -11.41 -2.45 23.64
CA SER A 85 -12.47 -2.58 24.64
C SER A 85 -12.01 -2.09 26.02
N PHE A 86 -12.99 -1.77 26.87
CA PHE A 86 -12.75 -1.44 28.28
C PHE A 86 -12.08 -2.60 29.04
N ARG A 87 -12.46 -3.85 28.74
CA ARG A 87 -11.85 -5.04 29.36
C ARG A 87 -10.36 -5.13 29.01
N ARG A 88 -10.01 -4.97 27.73
CA ARG A 88 -8.61 -5.02 27.26
C ARG A 88 -7.78 -3.88 27.82
N SER A 89 -8.32 -2.65 27.78
CA SER A 89 -7.61 -1.51 28.35
C SER A 89 -7.33 -1.77 29.84
N LEU A 90 -8.30 -2.32 30.58
CA LEU A 90 -8.16 -2.60 32.01
C LEU A 90 -7.14 -3.71 32.28
N GLN A 91 -7.17 -4.78 31.49
CA GLN A 91 -6.19 -5.86 31.57
C GLN A 91 -4.77 -5.35 31.34
N ARG A 92 -4.56 -4.50 30.32
CA ARG A 92 -3.26 -3.88 30.02
C ARG A 92 -2.80 -2.97 31.14
N SER A 93 -3.70 -2.16 31.71
CA SER A 93 -3.38 -1.33 32.89
C SER A 93 -2.89 -2.20 34.04
N TYR A 94 -3.57 -3.30 34.37
CA TYR A 94 -3.16 -4.17 35.47
C TYR A 94 -1.88 -4.93 35.17
N GLN A 95 -1.70 -5.46 33.95
CA GLN A 95 -0.45 -6.10 33.52
C GLN A 95 0.76 -5.18 33.69
N ALA A 96 0.61 -3.90 33.36
CA ALA A 96 1.66 -2.91 33.55
C ALA A 96 1.89 -2.54 35.01
N VAL A 97 0.81 -2.37 35.78
CA VAL A 97 0.92 -2.13 37.23
C VAL A 97 1.61 -3.31 37.93
N ASP A 98 1.36 -4.54 37.48
CA ASP A 98 1.99 -5.76 38.01
C ASP A 98 3.51 -5.81 37.77
N LYS A 99 4.05 -4.95 36.88
CA LYS A 99 5.49 -4.78 36.68
C LYS A 99 6.11 -3.72 37.58
N ILE A 100 5.32 -2.79 38.10
CA ILE A 100 5.82 -1.63 38.86
C ILE A 100 5.80 -1.94 40.35
N SER A 101 6.83 -1.52 41.09
CA SER A 101 6.82 -1.63 42.55
C SER A 101 7.57 -0.50 43.25
N PHE A 102 7.09 -0.16 44.45
CA PHE A 102 7.78 0.60 45.48
C PHE A 102 7.21 0.16 46.84
N GLU A 103 7.96 0.42 47.92
CA GLU A 103 7.58 -0.04 49.27
C GLU A 103 6.17 0.45 49.67
N GLY A 104 5.31 -0.48 50.08
CA GLY A 104 3.95 -0.17 50.52
C GLY A 104 3.00 0.35 49.43
N MET A 105 3.30 0.14 48.14
CA MET A 105 2.44 0.56 47.02
C MET A 105 1.01 0.02 47.15
N HIS A 106 0.02 0.92 47.04
CA HIS A 106 -1.40 0.57 47.05
C HIS A 106 -2.06 0.77 45.68
N VAL A 107 -2.87 -0.20 45.26
CA VAL A 107 -3.62 -0.19 43.99
C VAL A 107 -5.02 -0.77 44.19
N ARG A 108 -6.04 -0.06 43.69
CA ARG A 108 -7.44 -0.54 43.64
C ARG A 108 -7.68 -1.44 42.43
N ARG A 109 -8.11 -2.68 42.65
CA ARG A 109 -8.49 -3.65 41.58
C ARG A 109 -9.99 -3.84 41.36
N ASP A 110 -10.80 -3.39 42.30
CA ASP A 110 -12.24 -3.62 42.37
C ASP A 110 -13.07 -2.71 41.45
N ILE A 111 -12.61 -1.47 41.19
CA ILE A 111 -13.41 -0.45 40.48
C ILE A 111 -13.67 -0.88 39.04
N GLY A 112 -12.60 -1.14 38.28
CA GLY A 112 -12.71 -1.52 36.87
C GLY A 112 -13.38 -2.88 36.67
N GLN A 113 -13.17 -3.83 37.59
CA GLN A 113 -13.75 -5.17 37.47
C GLN A 113 -15.28 -5.18 37.51
N LYS A 114 -15.92 -4.28 38.27
CA LYS A 114 -17.38 -4.16 38.29
C LYS A 114 -17.97 -3.87 36.91
N ALA A 115 -17.29 -3.05 36.11
CA ALA A 115 -17.74 -2.70 34.76
C ALA A 115 -17.58 -3.87 33.76
N VAL A 116 -16.58 -4.74 33.97
CA VAL A 116 -16.34 -5.94 33.13
C VAL A 116 -17.31 -7.08 33.46
N GLN A 117 -17.86 -7.10 34.67
CA GLN A 117 -18.76 -8.14 35.16
C GLN A 117 -20.25 -7.89 34.86
N ARG A 118 -20.61 -6.83 34.13
CA ARG A 118 -22.03 -6.61 33.78
C ARG A 118 -22.53 -7.71 32.81
N PRO A 119 -23.80 -8.16 32.91
CA PRO A 119 -24.38 -9.04 31.91
C PRO A 119 -24.37 -8.41 30.52
N LEU A 120 -24.19 -9.23 29.48
CA LEU A 120 -24.27 -8.78 28.09
C LEU A 120 -25.72 -8.44 27.73
N ARG A 121 -25.99 -7.26 27.18
CA ARG A 121 -27.35 -6.81 26.84
C ARG A 121 -27.72 -7.21 25.42
N LEU A 122 -28.68 -8.10 25.27
CA LEU A 122 -29.10 -8.70 24.00
C LEU A 122 -30.36 -8.02 23.45
N GLY A 123 -30.28 -7.57 22.20
CA GLY A 123 -31.43 -7.14 21.42
C GLY A 123 -31.79 -8.21 20.41
N VAL A 124 -33.06 -8.60 20.31
CA VAL A 124 -33.51 -9.70 19.48
C VAL A 124 -34.42 -9.18 18.38
N LEU A 125 -34.13 -9.53 17.13
CA LEU A 125 -34.99 -9.31 15.98
C LEU A 125 -35.61 -10.65 15.57
N GLY A 126 -36.92 -10.72 15.36
CA GLY A 126 -37.52 -11.95 14.82
C GLY A 126 -38.87 -11.76 14.16
N SER A 127 -39.18 -12.63 13.20
CA SER A 127 -40.43 -12.58 12.42
C SER A 127 -41.22 -13.90 12.48
N THR A 128 -40.75 -14.88 13.24
CA THR A 128 -41.26 -16.26 13.25
C THR A 128 -41.56 -16.74 14.69
N ARG A 129 -41.44 -18.05 14.95
CA ARG A 129 -41.71 -18.67 16.25
C ARG A 129 -40.66 -18.37 17.32
N GLY A 130 -39.45 -17.98 16.92
CA GLY A 130 -38.34 -17.69 17.84
C GLY A 130 -38.00 -18.87 18.73
N THR A 131 -37.69 -20.03 18.15
CA THR A 131 -37.25 -21.22 18.92
C THR A 131 -35.92 -20.96 19.63
N ASP A 132 -34.97 -20.28 18.97
CA ASP A 132 -33.67 -19.96 19.57
C ASP A 132 -33.80 -18.94 20.71
N LEU A 133 -34.81 -18.06 20.66
CA LEU A 133 -35.11 -17.16 21.77
C LEU A 133 -35.42 -17.95 23.05
N GLN A 134 -36.13 -19.09 22.96
CA GLN A 134 -36.38 -19.92 24.13
C GLN A 134 -35.09 -20.53 24.67
N ALA A 135 -34.24 -21.08 23.79
CA ALA A 135 -32.97 -21.66 24.20
C ALA A 135 -32.08 -20.64 24.94
N ILE A 136 -32.06 -19.39 24.46
CA ILE A 136 -31.33 -18.29 25.11
C ILE A 136 -31.94 -17.95 26.48
N ILE A 137 -33.27 -17.85 26.59
CA ILE A 137 -33.96 -17.60 27.86
C ILE A 137 -33.64 -18.71 28.87
N ASP A 138 -33.72 -19.97 28.45
CA ASP A 138 -33.45 -21.13 29.30
C ASP A 138 -31.99 -21.12 29.79
N ALA A 139 -31.05 -20.78 28.90
CA ALA A 139 -29.63 -20.66 29.25
C ALA A 139 -29.34 -19.53 30.24
N ILE A 140 -30.04 -18.39 30.12
CA ILE A 140 -29.96 -17.26 31.07
C ILE A 140 -30.51 -17.68 32.43
N ASN A 141 -31.71 -18.28 32.46
CA ASN A 141 -32.35 -18.73 33.69
C ASN A 141 -31.55 -19.82 34.42
N ALA A 142 -30.89 -20.70 33.66
CA ALA A 142 -29.99 -21.72 34.19
C ALA A 142 -28.63 -21.16 34.67
N GLY A 143 -28.34 -19.88 34.46
CA GLY A 143 -27.07 -19.24 34.81
C GLY A 143 -25.90 -19.63 33.91
N THR A 144 -26.13 -20.44 32.87
CA THR A 144 -25.11 -20.86 31.88
C THR A 144 -24.77 -19.75 30.88
N LEU A 145 -25.67 -18.78 30.70
CA LEU A 145 -25.45 -17.60 29.88
C LEU A 145 -25.62 -16.32 30.70
N ARG A 146 -24.52 -15.60 30.93
CA ARG A 146 -24.54 -14.32 31.65
C ARG A 146 -24.92 -13.16 30.72
N ALA A 147 -26.20 -13.11 30.36
CA ALA A 147 -26.76 -12.08 29.50
C ALA A 147 -28.15 -11.64 29.99
N GLU A 148 -28.63 -10.51 29.49
CA GLU A 148 -29.96 -9.99 29.72
C GLU A 148 -30.59 -9.62 28.38
N ILE A 149 -31.81 -10.08 28.10
CA ILE A 149 -32.56 -9.68 26.91
C ILE A 149 -33.26 -8.34 27.20
N VAL A 150 -32.80 -7.28 26.54
CA VAL A 150 -33.26 -5.91 26.83
C VAL A 150 -34.33 -5.41 25.87
N MET A 151 -34.47 -6.06 24.71
CA MET A 151 -35.52 -5.73 23.74
C MET A 151 -35.75 -6.89 22.76
N VAL A 152 -37.02 -7.22 22.50
CA VAL A 152 -37.43 -8.09 21.40
C VAL A 152 -38.25 -7.28 20.40
N VAL A 153 -37.73 -7.09 19.19
CA VAL A 153 -38.39 -6.37 18.11
C VAL A 153 -38.91 -7.33 17.05
N SER A 154 -40.16 -7.16 16.63
CA SER A 154 -40.70 -7.84 15.46
C SER A 154 -41.33 -6.86 14.49
N ASN A 155 -41.20 -7.17 13.19
CA ASN A 155 -41.92 -6.51 12.12
C ASN A 155 -43.33 -7.09 11.89
N LYS A 156 -43.69 -8.15 12.62
CA LYS A 156 -45.00 -8.83 12.54
C LYS A 156 -45.60 -8.91 13.94
N GLU A 157 -46.71 -8.19 14.15
CA GLU A 157 -47.41 -8.19 15.46
C GLU A 157 -47.86 -9.58 15.90
N SER A 158 -48.28 -10.42 14.95
CA SER A 158 -48.73 -11.80 15.18
C SER A 158 -47.60 -12.82 15.28
N ALA A 159 -46.33 -12.41 15.22
CA ALA A 159 -45.22 -13.34 15.35
C ALA A 159 -45.16 -13.91 16.78
N TYR A 160 -45.13 -15.23 16.87
CA TYR A 160 -45.11 -15.95 18.15
C TYR A 160 -43.87 -15.63 19.01
N ILE A 161 -42.78 -15.13 18.43
CA ILE A 161 -41.64 -14.61 19.19
C ILE A 161 -42.03 -13.49 20.17
N LEU A 162 -43.00 -12.63 19.82
CA LEU A 162 -43.52 -11.59 20.71
C LEU A 162 -44.37 -12.19 21.83
N GLU A 163 -45.12 -13.26 21.56
CA GLU A 163 -45.85 -14.00 22.59
C GLU A 163 -44.88 -14.65 23.59
N ARG A 164 -43.79 -15.25 23.09
CA ARG A 164 -42.73 -15.81 23.92
C ARG A 164 -42.09 -14.74 24.82
N ALA A 165 -41.83 -13.55 24.28
CA ALA A 165 -41.32 -12.42 25.05
C ALA A 165 -42.28 -12.01 26.17
N ARG A 166 -43.59 -11.90 25.88
CA ARG A 166 -44.62 -11.60 26.89
C ARG A 166 -44.68 -12.64 28.00
N ASN A 167 -44.68 -13.93 27.63
CA ASN A 167 -44.76 -15.03 28.59
C ASN A 167 -43.58 -15.07 29.57
N HIS A 168 -42.42 -14.52 29.18
CA HIS A 168 -41.23 -14.43 30.02
C HIS A 168 -40.98 -13.01 30.57
N ASN A 169 -41.97 -12.11 30.47
CA ASN A 169 -41.89 -10.72 30.95
C ASN A 169 -40.70 -9.92 30.35
N LEU A 170 -40.32 -10.19 29.11
CA LEU A 170 -39.24 -9.49 28.42
C LEU A 170 -39.76 -8.19 27.76
N PRO A 171 -38.97 -7.11 27.70
CA PRO A 171 -39.33 -5.93 26.93
C PRO A 171 -39.48 -6.27 25.44
N TRP A 172 -40.55 -5.81 24.81
CA TRP A 172 -40.83 -6.09 23.41
C TRP A 172 -41.45 -4.88 22.70
N LYS A 173 -41.24 -4.79 21.38
CA LYS A 173 -41.82 -3.76 20.53
C LYS A 173 -42.21 -4.32 19.17
N HIS A 174 -43.43 -4.04 18.73
CA HIS A 174 -43.83 -4.24 17.34
C HIS A 174 -43.53 -2.96 16.56
N ILE A 175 -42.75 -3.08 15.47
CA ILE A 175 -42.48 -1.99 14.54
C ILE A 175 -43.04 -2.41 13.17
N PRO A 176 -44.14 -1.82 12.69
CA PRO A 176 -44.71 -2.21 11.40
C PRO A 176 -43.82 -1.71 10.26
N ALA A 177 -43.53 -2.60 9.31
CA ALA A 177 -42.78 -2.26 8.09
C ALA A 177 -43.64 -1.61 6.99
N LYS A 178 -44.97 -1.72 7.11
CA LYS A 178 -45.91 -1.20 6.10
C LYS A 178 -45.79 0.32 5.99
N GLY A 179 -45.54 0.81 4.77
CA GLY A 179 -45.47 2.24 4.47
C GLY A 179 -44.13 2.91 4.73
N LYS A 180 -43.08 2.16 5.09
CA LYS A 180 -41.72 2.68 5.32
C LYS A 180 -40.75 2.14 4.27
N LYS A 181 -39.77 2.96 3.85
CA LYS A 181 -38.63 2.44 3.08
C LYS A 181 -37.75 1.57 3.99
N ARG A 182 -36.93 0.69 3.40
CA ARG A 182 -36.04 -0.21 4.14
C ARG A 182 -35.17 0.53 5.16
N ALA A 183 -34.43 1.55 4.71
CA ALA A 183 -33.55 2.34 5.56
C ALA A 183 -34.29 3.10 6.68
N GLU A 184 -35.48 3.65 6.39
CA GLU A 184 -36.31 4.35 7.39
C GLU A 184 -36.78 3.38 8.50
N PHE A 185 -37.21 2.19 8.10
CA PHE A 185 -37.63 1.15 9.03
C PHE A 185 -36.44 0.64 9.87
N ASP A 186 -35.30 0.35 9.24
CA ASP A 186 -34.13 -0.16 9.95
C ASP A 186 -33.48 0.89 10.87
N ALA A 187 -33.63 2.18 10.56
CA ALA A 187 -33.24 3.29 11.44
C ALA A 187 -34.05 3.30 12.75
N GLU A 188 -35.38 3.11 12.68
CA GLU A 188 -36.25 3.04 13.88
C GLU A 188 -35.98 1.78 14.72
N VAL A 189 -35.68 0.66 14.07
CA VAL A 189 -35.22 -0.57 14.74
C VAL A 189 -33.90 -0.29 15.47
N THR A 190 -32.93 0.33 14.80
CA THR A 190 -31.63 0.70 15.38
C THR A 190 -31.79 1.65 16.56
N GLU A 191 -32.64 2.67 16.45
CA GLU A 191 -32.93 3.61 17.52
C GLU A 191 -33.53 2.88 18.73
N THR A 192 -34.56 2.06 18.52
CA THR A 192 -35.18 1.25 19.59
C THR A 192 -34.15 0.37 20.31
N LEU A 193 -33.26 -0.29 19.56
CA LEU A 193 -32.22 -1.14 20.13
C LEU A 193 -31.16 -0.33 20.91
N ARG A 194 -30.81 0.86 20.43
CA ARG A 194 -29.87 1.78 21.10
C ARG A 194 -30.45 2.38 22.38
N GLU A 195 -31.72 2.78 22.37
CA GLU A 195 -32.43 3.26 23.57
C GLU A 195 -32.52 2.17 24.64
N ALA A 196 -32.76 0.93 24.22
CA ALA A 196 -32.70 -0.24 25.10
C ALA A 196 -31.26 -0.56 25.57
N GLY A 197 -30.25 0.11 25.03
CA GLY A 197 -28.83 -0.05 25.36
C GLY A 197 -28.28 -1.44 25.03
N THR A 198 -28.68 -1.97 23.88
CA THR A 198 -28.25 -3.26 23.34
C THR A 198 -26.74 -3.27 23.05
N ASP A 199 -26.04 -4.31 23.51
CA ASP A 199 -24.62 -4.57 23.21
C ASP A 199 -24.46 -5.46 21.96
N LEU A 200 -25.32 -6.47 21.79
CA LEU A 200 -25.31 -7.46 20.71
C LEU A 200 -26.74 -7.71 20.17
N VAL A 201 -26.89 -7.67 18.85
CA VAL A 201 -28.16 -7.96 18.17
C VAL A 201 -28.19 -9.40 17.67
N LEU A 202 -29.31 -10.10 17.88
CA LEU A 202 -29.56 -11.45 17.41
C LEU A 202 -30.73 -11.44 16.42
N ALA A 203 -30.48 -11.79 15.17
CA ALA A 203 -31.49 -12.04 14.16
C ALA A 203 -31.94 -13.51 14.27
N ILE A 204 -33.13 -13.74 14.83
CA ILE A 204 -33.71 -15.06 15.07
C ILE A 204 -34.93 -15.22 14.17
N GLY A 205 -34.74 -15.88 13.03
CA GLY A 205 -35.78 -16.04 12.02
C GLY A 205 -36.35 -14.70 11.56
N TYR A 206 -35.47 -13.72 11.30
CA TYR A 206 -35.85 -12.38 10.88
C TYR A 206 -36.00 -12.34 9.35
N MET A 207 -37.24 -12.23 8.86
CA MET A 207 -37.57 -12.43 7.45
C MET A 207 -37.42 -11.14 6.63
N ARG A 208 -36.32 -10.41 6.83
CA ARG A 208 -36.02 -9.15 6.14
C ARG A 208 -34.53 -9.01 5.89
N ILE A 209 -34.18 -8.55 4.71
CA ILE A 209 -32.83 -8.08 4.39
C ILE A 209 -32.64 -6.71 5.03
N LEU A 210 -31.60 -6.57 5.84
CA LEU A 210 -31.25 -5.35 6.56
C LEU A 210 -30.53 -4.35 5.62
N SER A 211 -30.70 -3.06 5.89
CA SER A 211 -30.08 -2.00 5.08
C SER A 211 -28.56 -1.88 5.33
N PRO A 212 -27.79 -1.32 4.38
CA PRO A 212 -26.39 -0.97 4.57
C PRO A 212 -26.13 -0.16 5.86
N GLU A 213 -27.00 0.81 6.14
CA GLU A 213 -26.88 1.67 7.32
C GLU A 213 -27.06 0.89 8.63
N PHE A 214 -27.93 -0.14 8.63
CA PHE A 214 -28.07 -1.04 9.77
C PHE A 214 -26.84 -1.91 9.95
N CYS A 215 -26.38 -2.54 8.86
CA CYS A 215 -25.19 -3.40 8.88
C CYS A 215 -23.95 -2.62 9.35
N GLN A 216 -23.81 -1.36 8.94
CA GLN A 216 -22.77 -0.47 9.43
C GLN A 216 -22.96 -0.11 10.91
N ALA A 217 -24.19 0.23 11.33
CA ALA A 217 -24.47 0.59 12.73
C ALA A 217 -24.18 -0.55 13.72
N TRP A 218 -24.40 -1.79 13.29
CA TRP A 218 -24.23 -3.01 14.08
C TRP A 218 -23.10 -3.90 13.56
N GLU A 219 -22.12 -3.31 12.87
CA GLU A 219 -20.99 -4.03 12.31
C GLU A 219 -20.28 -4.86 13.40
N ASN A 220 -20.04 -6.14 13.10
CA ASN A 220 -19.52 -7.15 14.02
C ASN A 220 -20.32 -7.30 15.33
N ARG A 221 -21.56 -6.79 15.41
CA ARG A 221 -22.45 -6.82 16.59
C ARG A 221 -23.88 -7.24 16.26
N CYS A 222 -24.07 -7.87 15.11
CA CYS A 222 -25.33 -8.51 14.73
C CYS A 222 -25.04 -9.93 14.26
N LEU A 223 -25.63 -10.92 14.93
CA LEU A 223 -25.50 -12.34 14.60
C LEU A 223 -26.80 -12.88 14.01
N ASN A 224 -26.68 -13.71 12.99
CA ASN A 224 -27.76 -14.51 12.41
C ASN A 224 -27.39 -15.99 12.45
N VAL A 225 -28.39 -16.87 12.46
CA VAL A 225 -28.19 -18.31 12.25
C VAL A 225 -28.81 -18.73 10.92
N HIS A 226 -28.04 -19.47 10.14
CA HIS A 226 -28.46 -20.06 8.88
C HIS A 226 -28.57 -21.58 8.99
N PRO A 227 -29.64 -22.23 8.49
CA PRO A 227 -29.91 -23.67 8.67
C PRO A 227 -29.09 -24.58 7.72
N SER A 228 -27.87 -24.19 7.38
CA SER A 228 -26.86 -25.01 6.68
C SER A 228 -25.44 -24.67 7.15
N LEU A 229 -24.45 -25.40 6.63
CA LEU A 229 -23.04 -25.11 6.78
C LEU A 229 -22.59 -24.15 5.67
N LEU A 230 -22.56 -22.83 5.95
CA LEU A 230 -22.10 -21.83 4.98
C LEU A 230 -20.63 -22.08 4.57
N PRO A 231 -20.23 -21.71 3.34
CA PRO A 231 -21.01 -20.98 2.32
C PRO A 231 -22.03 -21.83 1.54
N ASP A 232 -22.10 -23.15 1.78
CA ASP A 232 -23.05 -24.01 1.07
C ASP A 232 -24.51 -23.63 1.39
N PHE A 233 -25.34 -23.53 0.34
CA PHE A 233 -26.77 -23.20 0.43
C PHE A 233 -27.08 -21.83 1.06
N ALA A 234 -26.18 -20.86 0.91
CA ALA A 234 -26.43 -19.45 1.26
C ALA A 234 -27.68 -18.90 0.54
N GLY A 235 -28.44 -18.04 1.21
CA GLY A 235 -29.66 -17.42 0.68
C GLY A 235 -30.89 -18.32 0.61
N GLY A 236 -30.76 -19.61 0.93
CA GLY A 236 -31.91 -20.51 1.05
C GLY A 236 -32.72 -20.27 2.32
N MET A 237 -34.02 -20.63 2.32
CA MET A 237 -34.90 -20.42 3.48
C MET A 237 -35.58 -21.71 3.93
N ASP A 238 -35.69 -21.87 5.25
CA ASP A 238 -36.56 -22.85 5.92
C ASP A 238 -36.44 -24.29 5.37
N MET A 239 -37.53 -24.90 4.89
CA MET A 239 -37.55 -26.29 4.42
C MET A 239 -36.73 -26.52 3.14
N ASP A 240 -36.61 -25.50 2.29
CA ASP A 240 -35.96 -25.63 0.98
C ASP A 240 -34.46 -25.90 1.12
N VAL A 241 -33.84 -25.36 2.17
CA VAL A 241 -32.42 -25.60 2.49
C VAL A 241 -32.18 -27.06 2.82
N HIS A 242 -33.01 -27.64 3.69
CA HIS A 242 -32.84 -29.03 4.09
C HIS A 242 -33.10 -30.00 2.93
N GLN A 243 -34.07 -29.69 2.07
CA GLN A 243 -34.29 -30.48 0.86
C GLN A 243 -33.11 -30.36 -0.12
N ALA A 244 -32.58 -29.16 -0.34
CA ALA A 244 -31.42 -28.94 -1.21
C ALA A 244 -30.16 -29.67 -0.72
N VAL A 245 -29.93 -29.73 0.60
CA VAL A 245 -28.83 -30.49 1.19
C VAL A 245 -28.95 -31.99 0.89
N LEU A 246 -30.17 -32.55 1.00
CA LEU A 246 -30.45 -33.96 0.68
C LEU A 246 -30.29 -34.24 -0.82
N ASP A 247 -30.83 -33.36 -1.67
CA ASP A 247 -30.76 -33.48 -3.14
C ASP A 247 -29.31 -33.40 -3.65
N ALA A 248 -28.46 -32.62 -2.97
CA ALA A 248 -27.04 -32.52 -3.27
C ALA A 248 -26.22 -33.74 -2.79
N GLY A 249 -26.86 -34.72 -2.14
CA GLY A 249 -26.21 -35.96 -1.70
C GLY A 249 -25.13 -35.74 -0.63
N ARG A 250 -25.29 -34.73 0.23
CA ARG A 250 -24.35 -34.47 1.34
C ARG A 250 -24.43 -35.57 2.40
N ASP A 251 -23.31 -35.84 3.05
CA ASP A 251 -23.19 -36.79 4.17
C ASP A 251 -23.39 -36.13 5.55
N LYS A 252 -23.39 -34.80 5.59
CA LYS A 252 -23.61 -33.98 6.79
C LYS A 252 -24.40 -32.71 6.47
N SER A 253 -25.13 -32.24 7.47
CA SER A 253 -25.78 -30.93 7.49
C SER A 253 -25.41 -30.20 8.78
N GLY A 254 -26.01 -29.05 9.05
CA GLY A 254 -25.74 -28.29 10.25
C GLY A 254 -26.38 -26.91 10.23
N CYS A 255 -25.93 -26.07 11.16
CA CYS A 255 -26.27 -24.65 11.19
C CYS A 255 -25.01 -23.81 11.31
N THR A 256 -25.09 -22.57 10.81
CA THR A 256 -24.00 -21.59 10.88
C THR A 256 -24.49 -20.32 11.56
N VAL A 257 -23.86 -19.94 12.67
CA VAL A 257 -24.00 -18.60 13.24
C VAL A 257 -22.93 -17.72 12.60
N HIS A 258 -23.33 -16.59 12.03
CA HIS A 258 -22.43 -15.66 11.34
C HIS A 258 -22.80 -14.20 11.64
N PHE A 259 -21.85 -13.30 11.42
CA PHE A 259 -22.13 -11.86 11.49
C PHE A 259 -22.94 -11.42 10.28
N VAL A 260 -23.88 -10.50 10.50
CA VAL A 260 -24.71 -9.96 9.44
C VAL A 260 -23.97 -8.87 8.67
N THR A 261 -23.97 -9.00 7.34
CA THR A 261 -23.39 -8.05 6.38
C THR A 261 -24.44 -7.61 5.37
N GLU A 262 -24.08 -6.70 4.45
CA GLU A 262 -24.93 -6.33 3.32
C GLU A 262 -25.20 -7.50 2.38
N GLU A 263 -24.21 -8.39 2.22
CA GLU A 263 -24.37 -9.65 1.52
C GLU A 263 -25.15 -10.64 2.40
N VAL A 264 -26.23 -11.19 1.84
CA VAL A 264 -27.09 -12.18 2.49
C VAL A 264 -26.28 -13.45 2.73
N ASP A 265 -26.17 -13.86 4.00
CA ASP A 265 -25.42 -15.02 4.47
C ASP A 265 -23.93 -15.04 4.06
N GLY A 266 -23.37 -13.87 3.69
CA GLY A 266 -21.96 -13.72 3.27
C GLY A 266 -21.01 -13.26 4.37
N GLY A 267 -21.52 -13.01 5.57
CA GLY A 267 -20.71 -12.42 6.64
C GLY A 267 -19.80 -13.43 7.36
N PRO A 268 -18.79 -12.94 8.12
CA PRO A 268 -17.84 -13.80 8.81
C PRO A 268 -18.53 -14.82 9.73
N ILE A 269 -18.12 -16.08 9.60
CA ILE A 269 -18.64 -17.19 10.38
C ILE A 269 -18.15 -17.09 11.84
N ALA A 270 -19.07 -17.18 12.79
CA ALA A 270 -18.78 -17.19 14.22
C ALA A 270 -18.70 -18.63 14.77
N VAL A 271 -19.71 -19.45 14.49
CA VAL A 271 -19.82 -20.84 14.97
C VAL A 271 -20.51 -21.71 13.92
N GLN A 272 -20.03 -22.94 13.73
CA GLN A 272 -20.74 -23.97 12.98
C GLN A 272 -20.93 -25.22 13.83
N GLU A 273 -22.14 -25.77 13.79
CA GLU A 273 -22.44 -27.07 14.39
C GLU A 273 -22.96 -27.98 13.30
N SER A 274 -22.56 -29.25 13.32
CA SER A 274 -22.91 -30.21 12.27
C SER A 274 -23.56 -31.46 12.84
N CYS A 275 -24.41 -32.09 12.03
CA CYS A 275 -24.99 -33.39 12.29
C CYS A 275 -24.86 -34.30 11.06
N PRO A 276 -24.72 -35.63 11.27
CA PRO A 276 -24.65 -36.58 10.17
C PRO A 276 -26.02 -36.76 9.51
N ILE A 277 -26.00 -36.94 8.19
CA ILE A 277 -27.17 -37.34 7.41
C ILE A 277 -27.23 -38.86 7.37
N VAL A 278 -28.36 -39.44 7.80
CA VAL A 278 -28.55 -40.91 7.86
C VAL A 278 -29.38 -41.40 6.67
N ALA A 279 -29.24 -42.69 6.34
CA ALA A 279 -30.00 -43.30 5.25
C ALA A 279 -31.52 -43.21 5.51
N GLY A 280 -32.27 -42.71 4.52
CA GLY A 280 -33.73 -42.52 4.62
C GLY A 280 -34.16 -41.25 5.36
N GLU A 281 -33.24 -40.34 5.65
CA GLU A 281 -33.55 -39.06 6.28
C GLU A 281 -34.42 -38.17 5.37
N THR A 282 -35.46 -37.58 5.95
CA THR A 282 -36.35 -36.62 5.28
C THR A 282 -35.99 -35.19 5.67
N ALA A 283 -36.38 -34.20 4.85
CA ALA A 283 -36.15 -32.79 5.13
C ALA A 283 -36.71 -32.36 6.51
N ASP A 284 -37.87 -32.89 6.92
CA ASP A 284 -38.46 -32.62 8.23
C ASP A 284 -37.61 -33.17 9.39
N SER A 285 -37.13 -34.41 9.26
CA SER A 285 -36.26 -35.02 10.28
C SER A 285 -34.89 -34.34 10.35
N LEU A 286 -34.34 -33.90 9.21
CA LEU A 286 -33.09 -33.15 9.15
C LEU A 286 -33.26 -31.77 9.77
N LYS A 287 -34.36 -31.07 9.47
CA LYS A 287 -34.71 -29.78 10.07
C LYS A 287 -34.77 -29.87 11.59
N ALA A 288 -35.44 -30.89 12.14
CA ALA A 288 -35.53 -31.05 13.59
C ALA A 288 -34.15 -31.23 14.24
N LYS A 289 -33.22 -31.96 13.60
CA LYS A 289 -31.84 -32.08 14.07
C LYS A 289 -31.09 -30.76 13.99
N VAL A 290 -31.16 -30.05 12.87
CA VAL A 290 -30.48 -28.76 12.66
C VAL A 290 -31.00 -27.72 13.64
N GLN A 291 -32.32 -27.61 13.82
CA GLN A 291 -32.95 -26.66 14.74
C GLN A 291 -32.53 -26.89 16.20
N ALA A 292 -32.24 -28.12 16.61
CA ALA A 292 -31.69 -28.41 17.94
C ALA A 292 -30.25 -27.89 18.10
N LEU A 293 -29.48 -27.81 17.01
CA LEU A 293 -28.12 -27.27 16.99
C LEU A 293 -28.10 -25.73 16.97
N GLU A 294 -29.07 -25.08 16.33
CA GLU A 294 -29.14 -23.61 16.19
C GLU A 294 -29.07 -22.89 17.54
N GLY A 295 -29.88 -23.31 18.51
CA GLY A 295 -29.86 -22.75 19.86
C GLY A 295 -28.53 -22.96 20.58
N VAL A 296 -27.91 -24.14 20.41
CA VAL A 296 -26.59 -24.44 20.99
C VAL A 296 -25.51 -23.56 20.36
N ALA A 297 -25.53 -23.42 19.04
CA ALA A 297 -24.58 -22.59 18.29
C ALA A 297 -24.71 -21.12 18.68
N PHE A 298 -25.93 -20.59 18.83
CA PHE A 298 -26.15 -19.22 19.31
C PHE A 298 -25.59 -18.99 20.71
N ILE A 299 -25.87 -19.89 21.66
CA ILE A 299 -25.36 -19.75 23.04
C ILE A 299 -23.83 -19.77 23.05
N LYS A 300 -23.20 -20.64 22.25
CA LYS A 300 -21.73 -20.66 22.07
C LYS A 300 -21.24 -19.32 21.53
N ALA A 301 -21.81 -18.81 20.43
CA ALA A 301 -21.42 -17.56 19.82
C ALA A 301 -21.60 -16.36 20.77
N ILE A 302 -22.68 -16.29 21.54
CA ILE A 302 -22.91 -15.22 22.52
C ILE A 302 -21.85 -15.25 23.62
N ASN A 303 -21.48 -16.43 24.12
CA ASN A 303 -20.40 -16.55 25.11
C ASN A 303 -19.05 -16.12 24.52
N MET A 304 -18.70 -16.56 23.30
CA MET A 304 -17.48 -16.15 22.60
C MET A 304 -17.45 -14.63 22.37
N PHE A 305 -18.57 -14.01 22.01
CA PHE A 305 -18.68 -12.56 21.86
C PHE A 305 -18.50 -11.85 23.21
N ARG A 306 -19.18 -12.34 24.26
CA ARG A 306 -19.05 -11.80 25.62
C ARG A 306 -17.61 -11.86 26.09
N ASP A 307 -16.89 -12.92 25.76
CA ASP A 307 -15.52 -13.18 26.19
C ASP A 307 -14.48 -12.48 25.29
N GLU A 308 -14.93 -11.71 24.30
CA GLU A 308 -14.10 -11.00 23.32
C GLU A 308 -13.19 -11.94 22.50
N GLU A 309 -13.68 -13.15 22.24
CA GLU A 309 -13.09 -14.11 21.28
C GLU A 309 -13.56 -13.82 19.85
N ILE A 310 -14.79 -13.33 19.69
CA ILE A 310 -15.38 -12.86 18.43
C ILE A 310 -16.03 -11.47 18.63
N GLY A 311 -16.41 -10.80 17.53
CA GLY A 311 -17.02 -9.47 17.56
C GLY A 311 -16.03 -8.32 17.40
N PRO A 312 -16.41 -7.07 17.68
CA PRO A 312 -15.60 -5.89 17.35
C PRO A 312 -14.32 -5.78 18.19
N PHE A 313 -14.20 -6.61 19.23
CA PHE A 313 -13.09 -6.63 20.17
C PHE A 313 -12.42 -8.01 20.27
N ALA A 314 -12.74 -8.91 19.33
CA ALA A 314 -12.17 -10.26 19.21
C ALA A 314 -10.64 -10.26 19.32
N ASN A 315 -10.06 -11.36 19.85
CA ASN A 315 -8.62 -11.61 19.83
C ASN A 315 -8.12 -11.70 18.38
N VAL A 316 -7.77 -10.53 17.86
CA VAL A 316 -6.67 -10.41 16.94
C VAL A 316 -5.42 -10.44 17.84
N GLU A 317 -4.89 -11.64 18.13
CA GLU A 317 -3.42 -11.76 18.00
C GLU A 317 -3.14 -11.10 16.67
N GLU A 318 -2.35 -10.02 16.62
CA GLU A 318 -2.14 -9.15 15.47
C GLU A 318 -2.10 -9.93 14.14
N GLY A 319 -3.27 -10.24 13.61
CA GLY A 319 -3.52 -10.65 12.27
C GLY A 319 -3.32 -9.36 11.52
N LEU A 320 -2.08 -9.15 11.09
CA LEU A 320 -1.71 -8.18 10.09
C LEU A 320 -2.71 -8.34 8.93
N SER A 321 -3.76 -7.52 8.93
CA SER A 321 -4.46 -7.22 7.70
C SER A 321 -3.54 -6.33 6.88
N TYR A 322 -3.50 -6.55 5.57
CA TYR A 322 -2.71 -5.72 4.65
C TYR A 322 -2.97 -4.21 4.90
N ARG A 323 -4.23 -3.86 5.17
CA ARG A 323 -4.66 -2.50 5.58
C ARG A 323 -4.06 -2.03 6.91
N SER A 324 -3.98 -2.89 7.93
CA SER A 324 -3.33 -2.56 9.21
C SER A 324 -1.80 -2.50 9.14
N ALA A 325 -1.20 -3.15 8.14
CA ALA A 325 0.20 -2.93 7.75
C ALA A 325 0.40 -1.62 6.97
N GLY A 326 -0.67 -0.83 6.81
CA GLY A 326 -0.70 0.45 6.11
C GLY A 326 -0.80 0.30 4.60
N VAL A 327 -1.44 -0.75 4.08
CA VAL A 327 -1.64 -0.97 2.63
C VAL A 327 -3.11 -0.89 2.23
N ASP A 328 -3.48 0.10 1.42
CA ASP A 328 -4.85 0.30 1.00
C ASP A 328 -5.18 -0.37 -0.35
N ILE A 329 -5.85 -1.52 -0.29
CA ILE A 329 -6.30 -2.27 -1.47
C ILE A 329 -7.31 -1.47 -2.31
N ASP A 330 -8.14 -0.63 -1.69
CA ASP A 330 -9.14 0.17 -2.41
C ASP A 330 -8.45 1.27 -3.23
N ALA A 331 -7.41 1.89 -2.64
CA ALA A 331 -6.57 2.87 -3.36
C ALA A 331 -5.79 2.22 -4.52
N GLY A 332 -5.35 0.96 -4.36
CA GLY A 332 -4.76 0.18 -5.45
C GLY A 332 -5.74 -0.04 -6.60
N ASN A 333 -6.99 -0.44 -6.31
CA ASN A 333 -8.02 -0.61 -7.33
C ASN A 333 -8.40 0.71 -8.02
N GLU A 334 -8.51 1.81 -7.26
CA GLU A 334 -8.75 3.15 -7.83
C GLU A 334 -7.63 3.58 -8.79
N LEU A 335 -6.38 3.35 -8.39
CA LEU A 335 -5.21 3.65 -9.24
C LEU A 335 -5.30 2.90 -10.56
N VAL A 336 -5.58 1.59 -10.53
CA VAL A 336 -5.71 0.76 -11.74
C VAL A 336 -6.77 1.31 -12.69
N GLU A 337 -7.96 1.67 -12.21
CA GLU A 337 -9.00 2.27 -13.05
C GLU A 337 -8.56 3.62 -13.67
N ARG A 338 -7.82 4.43 -12.92
CA ARG A 338 -7.34 5.73 -13.37
C ARG A 338 -6.27 5.63 -14.46
N ILE A 339 -5.38 4.65 -14.40
CA ILE A 339 -4.25 4.50 -15.34
C ILE A 339 -4.59 3.69 -16.59
N LYS A 340 -5.69 2.94 -16.61
CA LYS A 340 -6.15 2.15 -17.78
C LYS A 340 -6.13 2.94 -19.10
N PRO A 341 -6.62 4.19 -19.19
CA PRO A 341 -6.56 4.97 -20.43
C PRO A 341 -5.12 5.27 -20.88
N ALA A 342 -4.21 5.52 -19.94
CA ALA A 342 -2.80 5.79 -20.24
C ALA A 342 -2.13 4.53 -20.81
N ALA A 343 -2.27 3.38 -20.16
CA ALA A 343 -1.75 2.11 -20.69
C ALA A 343 -2.32 1.78 -22.07
N LYS A 344 -3.64 1.92 -22.26
CA LYS A 344 -4.30 1.69 -23.55
C LYS A 344 -3.78 2.61 -24.67
N SER A 345 -3.22 3.76 -24.35
CA SER A 345 -2.61 4.65 -25.36
C SER A 345 -1.28 4.11 -25.93
N THR A 346 -0.74 3.02 -25.38
CA THR A 346 0.53 2.38 -25.77
C THR A 346 0.35 1.13 -26.65
N VAL A 347 -0.89 0.84 -27.09
CA VAL A 347 -1.21 -0.30 -27.95
C VAL A 347 -0.32 -0.33 -29.19
N ARG A 348 0.16 -1.53 -29.52
CA ARG A 348 0.97 -1.79 -30.72
C ARG A 348 0.72 -3.21 -31.25
N PRO A 349 1.16 -3.55 -32.47
CA PRO A 349 1.11 -4.94 -32.94
C PRO A 349 1.80 -5.88 -31.94
N GLY A 350 1.08 -6.95 -31.58
CA GLY A 350 1.50 -7.90 -30.55
C GLY A 350 1.01 -7.60 -29.13
N CYS A 351 0.40 -6.45 -28.86
CA CYS A 351 0.05 -6.04 -27.50
C CYS A 351 -1.20 -5.13 -27.47
N ASP A 352 -2.23 -5.55 -26.75
CA ASP A 352 -3.45 -4.76 -26.51
C ASP A 352 -3.37 -3.81 -25.31
N ALA A 353 -2.27 -3.86 -24.54
CA ALA A 353 -2.00 -3.03 -23.37
C ALA A 353 -3.15 -3.02 -22.34
N SER A 354 -3.80 -4.17 -22.15
CA SER A 354 -4.90 -4.33 -21.18
C SER A 354 -4.37 -4.57 -19.77
N LEU A 355 -4.72 -3.70 -18.82
CA LEU A 355 -4.40 -3.85 -17.39
C LEU A 355 -5.50 -4.61 -16.63
N GLY A 356 -5.11 -5.32 -15.56
CA GLY A 356 -6.02 -6.00 -14.62
C GLY A 356 -6.12 -7.52 -14.74
N GLY A 357 -5.38 -8.13 -15.66
CA GLY A 357 -5.20 -9.60 -15.72
C GLY A 357 -4.00 -10.08 -14.87
N PHE A 358 -3.85 -11.40 -14.74
CA PHE A 358 -2.71 -12.01 -14.01
C PHE A 358 -1.33 -11.74 -14.64
N GLY A 359 -1.30 -11.28 -15.89
CA GLY A 359 -0.07 -10.92 -16.58
C GLY A 359 -0.37 -10.32 -17.96
N GLY A 360 0.52 -9.44 -18.41
CA GLY A 360 0.48 -8.89 -19.77
C GLY A 360 0.90 -9.92 -20.81
N LEU A 361 0.20 -9.96 -21.94
CA LEU A 361 0.50 -10.87 -23.05
C LEU A 361 1.15 -10.11 -24.21
N PHE A 362 2.16 -10.72 -24.84
CA PHE A 362 2.78 -10.17 -26.04
C PHE A 362 2.93 -11.25 -27.13
N ASP A 363 2.32 -11.04 -28.29
CA ASP A 363 2.44 -11.90 -29.47
C ASP A 363 3.60 -11.44 -30.37
N LEU A 364 4.70 -12.18 -30.32
CA LEU A 364 5.89 -11.95 -31.14
C LEU A 364 5.62 -12.06 -32.64
N SER A 365 4.77 -13.01 -33.05
CA SER A 365 4.46 -13.22 -34.46
C SER A 365 3.69 -12.03 -35.02
N ALA A 366 2.72 -11.51 -34.26
CA ALA A 366 1.98 -10.30 -34.63
C ALA A 366 2.87 -9.05 -34.66
N ALA A 367 3.96 -9.02 -33.89
CA ALA A 367 4.98 -7.97 -33.93
C ALA A 367 6.03 -8.14 -35.05
N GLY A 368 5.92 -9.19 -35.87
CA GLY A 368 6.82 -9.44 -37.01
C GLY A 368 8.11 -10.19 -36.67
N TYR A 369 8.15 -10.87 -35.51
CA TYR A 369 9.27 -11.68 -35.04
C TYR A 369 8.93 -13.17 -35.07
N ASP A 370 9.76 -13.97 -35.72
CA ASP A 370 9.59 -15.43 -35.78
C ASP A 370 10.41 -16.16 -34.69
N ARG A 371 10.05 -17.42 -34.42
CA ARG A 371 10.70 -18.20 -33.34
C ARG A 371 12.13 -18.65 -33.65
N GLY A 372 12.55 -18.68 -34.91
CA GLY A 372 13.84 -19.26 -35.31
C GLY A 372 15.00 -18.28 -35.21
N ASP A 373 14.75 -17.01 -35.55
CA ASP A 373 15.77 -15.98 -35.67
C ASP A 373 15.67 -14.86 -34.62
N THR A 374 14.71 -14.94 -33.69
CA THR A 374 14.53 -13.90 -32.66
C THR A 374 15.31 -14.20 -31.38
N ILE A 375 15.99 -13.17 -30.86
CA ILE A 375 16.51 -13.09 -29.49
C ILE A 375 15.70 -12.06 -28.73
N LEU A 376 15.28 -12.40 -27.51
CA LEU A 376 14.70 -11.44 -26.58
C LEU A 376 15.80 -10.83 -25.71
N VAL A 377 15.76 -9.52 -25.53
CA VAL A 377 16.68 -8.78 -24.70
C VAL A 377 15.87 -8.12 -23.58
N GLY A 378 16.24 -8.38 -22.33
CA GLY A 378 15.65 -7.75 -21.16
C GLY A 378 16.55 -6.65 -20.61
N ALA A 379 15.96 -5.56 -20.18
CA ALA A 379 16.62 -4.48 -19.45
C ALA A 379 15.78 -4.10 -18.23
N THR A 380 16.43 -3.82 -17.12
CA THR A 380 15.79 -3.28 -15.93
C THR A 380 16.64 -2.15 -15.38
N ASP A 381 15.98 -1.08 -14.94
CA ASP A 381 16.64 0.08 -14.35
C ASP A 381 15.68 0.85 -13.43
N GLY A 382 16.24 1.75 -12.63
CA GLY A 382 15.51 2.71 -11.82
C GLY A 382 15.81 4.16 -12.22
N VAL A 383 15.06 5.11 -11.68
CA VAL A 383 15.31 6.54 -11.91
C VAL A 383 16.49 7.05 -11.06
N GLY A 384 16.69 6.48 -9.88
CA GLY A 384 17.73 6.89 -8.94
C GLY A 384 17.42 8.19 -8.20
N THR A 385 18.46 8.91 -7.77
CA THR A 385 18.30 10.03 -6.81
C THR A 385 17.63 11.28 -7.36
N LYS A 386 17.28 11.32 -8.66
CA LYS A 386 16.40 12.33 -9.26
C LYS A 386 15.00 12.30 -8.64
N LEU A 387 14.54 11.13 -8.16
CA LEU A 387 13.25 10.97 -7.47
C LEU A 387 13.11 11.90 -6.27
N LYS A 388 14.20 12.20 -5.55
CA LYS A 388 14.16 13.12 -4.39
C LYS A 388 13.72 14.53 -4.78
N LEU A 389 14.12 15.02 -5.96
CA LEU A 389 13.68 16.35 -6.44
C LEU A 389 12.21 16.30 -6.84
N ALA A 390 11.81 15.25 -7.56
CA ALA A 390 10.42 15.05 -8.00
C ALA A 390 9.46 15.00 -6.81
N GLN A 391 9.82 14.26 -5.75
CA GLN A 391 9.08 14.16 -4.50
C GLN A 391 9.00 15.49 -3.76
N GLN A 392 10.12 16.21 -3.63
CA GLN A 392 10.16 17.51 -2.94
C GLN A 392 9.32 18.59 -3.64
N LEU A 393 9.19 18.52 -4.97
CA LEU A 393 8.50 19.53 -5.78
C LEU A 393 7.06 19.14 -6.14
N GLY A 394 6.65 17.89 -5.92
CA GLY A 394 5.35 17.38 -6.37
C GLY A 394 5.22 17.29 -7.90
N ILE A 395 6.34 17.05 -8.62
CA ILE A 395 6.39 16.99 -10.08
C ILE A 395 6.82 15.58 -10.50
N HIS A 396 5.88 14.75 -10.99
CA HIS A 396 6.10 13.31 -11.11
C HIS A 396 6.03 12.74 -12.54
N SER A 397 5.35 13.41 -13.48
CA SER A 397 5.20 12.88 -14.84
C SER A 397 6.52 12.70 -15.58
N GLY A 398 7.49 13.60 -15.35
CA GLY A 398 8.82 13.51 -15.97
C GLY A 398 9.61 12.28 -15.56
N VAL A 399 9.49 11.82 -14.30
CA VAL A 399 10.25 10.66 -13.81
C VAL A 399 9.72 9.33 -14.35
N GLY A 400 8.45 9.27 -14.75
CA GLY A 400 7.93 8.12 -15.49
C GLY A 400 8.59 7.97 -16.88
N VAL A 401 8.82 9.09 -17.57
CA VAL A 401 9.55 9.09 -18.85
C VAL A 401 11.02 8.72 -18.63
N ASP A 402 11.65 9.26 -17.57
CA ASP A 402 13.03 8.90 -17.18
C ASP A 402 13.17 7.38 -17.01
N LEU A 403 12.25 6.74 -16.27
CA LEU A 403 12.26 5.30 -16.01
C LEU A 403 12.27 4.49 -17.30
N VAL A 404 11.38 4.82 -18.24
CA VAL A 404 11.31 4.15 -19.53
C VAL A 404 12.58 4.39 -20.33
N ALA A 405 13.04 5.65 -20.40
CA ALA A 405 14.20 6.04 -21.18
C ALA A 405 15.46 5.28 -20.77
N MET A 406 15.69 5.13 -19.46
CA MET A 406 16.82 4.36 -18.94
C MET A 406 16.83 2.92 -19.45
N CYS A 407 15.69 2.23 -19.44
CA CYS A 407 15.61 0.85 -19.90
C CYS A 407 15.69 0.72 -21.43
N VAL A 408 14.91 1.52 -22.17
CA VAL A 408 14.77 1.32 -23.62
C VAL A 408 15.99 1.81 -24.40
N ASN A 409 16.71 2.82 -23.89
CA ASN A 409 17.97 3.25 -24.50
C ASN A 409 19.06 2.16 -24.34
N ASP A 410 19.05 1.40 -23.25
CA ASP A 410 19.96 0.26 -23.06
C ASP A 410 19.58 -0.95 -23.94
N LEU A 411 18.28 -1.15 -24.22
CA LEU A 411 17.85 -2.19 -25.17
C LEU A 411 18.36 -1.92 -26.59
N ILE A 412 18.20 -0.70 -27.08
CA ILE A 412 18.60 -0.38 -28.47
C ILE A 412 20.11 -0.42 -28.64
N VAL A 413 20.90 -0.32 -27.56
CA VAL A 413 22.35 -0.51 -27.61
C VAL A 413 22.73 -1.92 -28.08
N GLN A 414 21.90 -2.92 -27.80
CA GLN A 414 22.04 -4.30 -28.31
C GLN A 414 21.35 -4.51 -29.66
N GLY A 415 20.79 -3.45 -30.26
CA GLY A 415 20.03 -3.51 -31.51
C GLY A 415 18.59 -4.00 -31.34
N ALA A 416 18.12 -4.19 -30.11
CA ALA A 416 16.79 -4.69 -29.83
C ALA A 416 15.72 -3.59 -29.95
N GLU A 417 14.66 -3.89 -30.70
CA GLU A 417 13.45 -3.07 -30.73
C GLU A 417 12.68 -3.28 -29.42
N PRO A 418 12.41 -2.24 -28.62
CA PRO A 418 11.56 -2.37 -27.44
C PRO A 418 10.17 -2.86 -27.82
N LEU A 419 9.66 -3.90 -27.15
CA LEU A 419 8.35 -4.50 -27.41
C LEU A 419 7.34 -4.09 -26.36
N PHE A 420 7.67 -4.35 -25.10
CA PHE A 420 6.81 -4.03 -23.97
C PHE A 420 7.58 -3.56 -22.75
N PHE A 421 6.84 -2.97 -21.82
CA PHE A 421 7.33 -2.42 -20.56
C PHE A 421 6.45 -2.89 -19.41
N LEU A 422 7.07 -3.14 -18.26
CA LEU A 422 6.42 -3.29 -16.98
C LEU A 422 7.07 -2.37 -15.95
N ASP A 423 6.30 -1.91 -14.98
CA ASP A 423 6.79 -1.07 -13.89
C ASP A 423 6.50 -1.66 -12.51
N TYR A 424 7.32 -1.28 -11.54
CA TYR A 424 7.14 -1.57 -10.13
C TYR A 424 7.24 -0.26 -9.36
N TYR A 425 6.12 0.14 -8.75
CA TYR A 425 5.99 1.35 -7.94
C TYR A 425 5.95 0.95 -6.46
N ALA A 426 6.94 1.37 -5.69
CA ALA A 426 7.01 1.12 -4.25
C ALA A 426 6.89 2.43 -3.48
N THR A 427 6.07 2.50 -2.43
CA THR A 427 5.94 3.73 -1.62
C THR A 427 5.65 3.46 -0.16
N GLY A 428 5.95 4.43 0.71
CA GLY A 428 5.58 4.34 2.12
C GLY A 428 4.08 4.47 2.35
N LYS A 429 3.42 5.32 1.58
CA LYS A 429 1.96 5.49 1.60
C LYS A 429 1.45 5.83 0.21
N LEU A 430 0.45 5.10 -0.28
CA LEU A 430 -0.05 5.30 -1.64
C LEU A 430 -0.82 6.63 -1.75
N SER A 431 -0.36 7.47 -2.67
CA SER A 431 -1.08 8.63 -3.17
C SER A 431 -1.52 8.35 -4.61
N VAL A 432 -2.81 8.09 -4.81
CA VAL A 432 -3.37 7.74 -6.13
C VAL A 432 -3.04 8.81 -7.18
N GLY A 433 -3.05 10.09 -6.80
CA GLY A 433 -2.73 11.19 -7.71
C GLY A 433 -1.27 11.21 -8.15
N GLU A 434 -0.33 10.95 -7.23
CA GLU A 434 1.10 10.93 -7.53
C GLU A 434 1.46 9.70 -8.36
N ALA A 435 0.99 8.51 -7.95
CA ALA A 435 1.22 7.27 -8.66
C ALA A 435 0.63 7.31 -10.08
N ALA A 436 -0.59 7.84 -10.26
CA ALA A 436 -1.16 8.02 -11.58
C ALA A 436 -0.33 8.96 -12.46
N SER A 437 0.18 10.06 -11.91
CA SER A 437 1.05 10.98 -12.66
C SER A 437 2.36 10.33 -13.12
N VAL A 438 2.95 9.46 -12.28
CA VAL A 438 4.12 8.66 -12.67
C VAL A 438 3.77 7.71 -13.81
N VAL A 439 2.70 6.92 -13.67
CA VAL A 439 2.30 5.93 -14.69
C VAL A 439 1.90 6.59 -16.01
N GLU A 440 1.24 7.76 -15.97
CA GLU A 440 0.98 8.56 -17.17
C GLU A 440 2.28 8.98 -17.87
N GLY A 441 3.33 9.31 -17.10
CA GLY A 441 4.68 9.54 -17.61
C GLY A 441 5.32 8.29 -18.21
N ILE A 442 5.16 7.13 -17.58
CA ILE A 442 5.63 5.84 -18.11
C ILE A 442 4.94 5.54 -19.44
N ALA A 443 3.62 5.70 -19.52
CA ALA A 443 2.87 5.53 -20.75
C ALA A 443 3.33 6.51 -21.86
N GLU A 444 3.66 7.75 -21.51
CA GLU A 444 4.26 8.71 -22.44
C GLU A 444 5.63 8.23 -22.95
N GLY A 445 6.51 7.78 -22.05
CA GLY A 445 7.79 7.18 -22.43
C GLY A 445 7.62 5.96 -23.35
N CYS A 446 6.65 5.09 -23.04
CA CYS A 446 6.35 3.91 -23.86
C CYS A 446 5.89 4.28 -25.27
N LYS A 447 5.02 5.30 -25.41
CA LYS A 447 4.64 5.84 -26.73
C LYS A 447 5.85 6.37 -27.49
N GLN A 448 6.74 7.11 -26.84
CA GLN A 448 7.97 7.61 -27.46
C GLN A 448 8.88 6.46 -27.90
N ALA A 449 8.98 5.39 -27.11
CA ALA A 449 9.75 4.19 -27.42
C ALA A 449 9.05 3.21 -28.37
N ASN A 450 7.78 3.45 -28.70
CA ASN A 450 6.93 2.51 -29.46
C ASN A 450 6.82 1.12 -28.81
N CYS A 451 6.74 1.04 -27.48
CA CYS A 451 6.49 -0.20 -26.75
C CYS A 451 5.14 -0.14 -26.00
N GLY A 452 4.58 -1.31 -25.68
CA GLY A 452 3.34 -1.41 -24.92
C GLY A 452 3.58 -1.47 -23.41
N LEU A 453 2.84 -0.71 -22.62
CA LEU A 453 2.78 -0.85 -21.16
C LEU A 453 1.77 -1.96 -20.84
N ILE A 454 2.28 -3.15 -20.50
CA ILE A 454 1.44 -4.38 -20.42
C ILE A 454 1.12 -4.84 -19.01
N GLY A 455 1.70 -4.20 -18.00
CA GLY A 455 1.47 -4.55 -16.61
C GLY A 455 2.39 -3.74 -15.71
N GLY A 456 2.09 -3.80 -14.42
CA GLY A 456 2.91 -3.20 -13.39
C GLY A 456 2.41 -3.64 -12.02
N GLU A 457 3.13 -3.28 -10.98
CA GLU A 457 2.78 -3.60 -9.60
C GLU A 457 2.93 -2.36 -8.72
N THR A 458 2.03 -2.21 -7.74
CA THR A 458 2.04 -1.09 -6.79
C THR A 458 2.10 -1.64 -5.37
N ALA A 459 3.22 -1.41 -4.69
CA ALA A 459 3.49 -1.90 -3.35
C ALA A 459 3.52 -0.74 -2.33
N GLU A 460 2.64 -0.79 -1.35
CA GLU A 460 2.69 0.10 -0.18
C GLU A 460 3.46 -0.60 0.94
N MET A 461 4.55 0.02 1.41
CA MET A 461 5.52 -0.55 2.35
C MET A 461 5.97 0.51 3.37
N PRO A 462 5.09 0.94 4.30
CA PRO A 462 5.35 2.03 5.26
C PRO A 462 6.50 1.76 6.23
N SER A 463 6.87 0.50 6.45
CA SER A 463 8.04 0.15 7.27
C SER A 463 9.37 0.25 6.51
N MET A 464 9.33 0.29 5.17
CA MET A 464 10.51 0.36 4.32
C MET A 464 10.75 1.78 3.78
N TYR A 465 9.69 2.46 3.37
CA TYR A 465 9.76 3.81 2.81
C TYR A 465 9.05 4.82 3.74
N PRO A 466 9.63 6.00 3.98
CA PRO A 466 8.93 7.10 4.65
C PRO A 466 7.69 7.55 3.87
N ALA A 467 6.71 8.12 4.57
CA ALA A 467 5.54 8.71 3.94
C ALA A 467 5.95 9.84 2.96
N GLY A 468 5.38 9.83 1.76
CA GLY A 468 5.73 10.77 0.68
C GLY A 468 6.97 10.40 -0.13
N GLU A 469 7.64 9.29 0.21
CA GLU A 469 8.71 8.73 -0.61
C GLU A 469 8.22 7.51 -1.39
N TYR A 470 8.70 7.41 -2.62
CA TYR A 470 8.51 6.27 -3.50
C TYR A 470 9.78 5.92 -4.27
N ASP A 471 9.83 4.70 -4.77
CA ASP A 471 10.87 4.19 -5.64
C ASP A 471 10.24 3.52 -6.86
N LEU A 472 10.97 3.55 -7.97
CA LEU A 472 10.49 3.09 -9.28
C LEU A 472 11.51 2.12 -9.87
N ALA A 473 11.03 0.95 -10.29
CA ALA A 473 11.79 0.04 -11.13
C ALA A 473 11.03 -0.23 -12.44
N GLY A 474 11.77 -0.24 -13.53
CA GLY A 474 11.27 -0.46 -14.88
C GLY A 474 11.82 -1.76 -15.44
N PHE A 475 11.04 -2.42 -16.28
CA PHE A 475 11.40 -3.65 -16.94
C PHE A 475 10.98 -3.54 -18.40
N SER A 476 11.95 -3.52 -19.31
CA SER A 476 11.66 -3.53 -20.74
C SER A 476 12.16 -4.81 -21.38
N VAL A 477 11.34 -5.35 -22.28
CA VAL A 477 11.73 -6.48 -23.13
C VAL A 477 11.68 -6.02 -24.57
N GLY A 478 12.77 -6.24 -25.28
CA GLY A 478 12.89 -6.01 -26.71
C GLY A 478 13.20 -7.28 -27.48
N ALA A 479 13.14 -7.19 -28.81
CA ALA A 479 13.50 -8.27 -29.71
C ALA A 479 14.49 -7.81 -30.77
N VAL A 480 15.42 -8.70 -31.12
CA VAL A 480 16.43 -8.50 -32.16
C VAL A 480 16.60 -9.79 -32.95
N ARG A 481 16.90 -9.66 -34.24
CA ARG A 481 17.30 -10.81 -35.05
C ARG A 481 18.74 -11.20 -34.74
N ARG A 482 19.07 -12.50 -34.76
CA ARG A 482 20.43 -12.96 -34.41
C ARG A 482 21.51 -12.28 -35.25
N SER A 483 21.24 -12.06 -36.54
CA SER A 483 22.16 -11.42 -37.47
C SER A 483 22.32 -9.90 -37.28
N ALA A 484 21.45 -9.27 -36.48
CA ALA A 484 21.41 -7.82 -36.26
C ALA A 484 21.78 -7.42 -34.83
N LEU A 485 22.25 -8.37 -34.01
CA LEU A 485 22.67 -8.12 -32.64
C LEU A 485 23.88 -7.19 -32.62
N LEU A 486 23.79 -6.11 -31.84
CA LEU A 486 24.87 -5.16 -31.61
C LEU A 486 25.63 -5.50 -30.31
N PRO A 487 26.92 -5.13 -30.19
CA PRO A 487 27.74 -4.46 -31.21
C PRO A 487 28.24 -5.40 -32.31
N LEU A 488 28.35 -4.88 -33.52
CA LEU A 488 29.14 -5.46 -34.62
C LEU A 488 30.63 -5.19 -34.43
N LYS A 489 31.48 -5.93 -35.13
CA LYS A 489 32.94 -5.75 -35.08
C LYS A 489 33.36 -4.34 -35.52
N LEU A 490 33.87 -3.56 -34.58
CA LEU A 490 34.45 -2.25 -34.82
C LEU A 490 35.84 -2.35 -35.46
N ALA A 491 36.21 -1.33 -36.22
CA ALA A 491 37.49 -1.19 -36.89
C ALA A 491 38.09 0.19 -36.60
N VAL A 492 39.42 0.27 -36.60
CA VAL A 492 40.13 1.56 -36.55
C VAL A 492 39.66 2.43 -37.72
N GLY A 493 39.30 3.67 -37.42
CA GLY A 493 38.74 4.64 -38.36
C GLY A 493 37.22 4.74 -38.34
N ASP A 494 36.50 3.80 -37.72
CA ASP A 494 35.04 3.95 -37.53
C ASP A 494 34.72 5.27 -36.81
N VAL A 495 33.66 5.95 -37.25
CA VAL A 495 33.32 7.31 -36.83
C VAL A 495 32.41 7.28 -35.61
N LEU A 496 32.67 8.17 -34.64
CA LEU A 496 31.84 8.39 -33.46
C LEU A 496 30.94 9.61 -33.66
N LEU A 497 29.64 9.40 -33.66
CA LEU A 497 28.63 10.45 -33.66
C LEU A 497 27.97 10.55 -32.28
N GLY A 498 27.95 11.73 -31.67
CA GLY A 498 27.27 12.01 -30.42
C GLY A 498 25.89 12.63 -30.65
N LEU A 499 24.87 12.11 -29.99
CA LEU A 499 23.52 12.67 -29.97
C LEU A 499 23.29 13.49 -28.70
N SER A 500 22.67 14.65 -28.86
CA SER A 500 22.43 15.55 -27.73
C SER A 500 21.54 14.93 -26.65
N SER A 501 21.91 15.13 -25.39
CA SER A 501 21.05 14.91 -24.22
C SER A 501 20.06 16.07 -24.05
N SER A 502 18.95 15.83 -23.36
CA SER A 502 18.00 16.87 -22.93
C SER A 502 18.45 17.62 -21.66
N GLY A 503 19.53 17.19 -21.02
CA GLY A 503 20.04 17.74 -19.78
C GLY A 503 20.81 16.67 -19.00
N VAL A 504 20.72 16.71 -17.67
CA VAL A 504 21.41 15.76 -16.77
C VAL A 504 20.92 14.31 -16.92
N HIS A 505 19.75 14.11 -17.55
CA HIS A 505 19.07 12.82 -17.66
C HIS A 505 18.70 12.25 -16.28
N SER A 506 19.07 11.00 -15.96
CA SER A 506 18.74 10.34 -14.68
C SER A 506 19.97 10.01 -13.82
N ASN A 507 21.17 10.51 -14.18
CA ASN A 507 22.43 10.16 -13.52
C ASN A 507 23.11 11.37 -12.86
N GLY A 508 23.91 11.15 -11.81
CA GLY A 508 24.67 12.22 -11.14
C GLY A 508 23.86 13.12 -10.19
N PHE A 509 22.56 12.84 -9.96
CA PHE A 509 21.69 13.69 -9.13
C PHE A 509 22.12 13.80 -7.67
N SER A 510 22.86 12.81 -7.14
CA SER A 510 23.47 12.91 -5.81
C SER A 510 24.49 14.05 -5.73
N LEU A 511 25.26 14.27 -6.79
CA LEU A 511 26.21 15.39 -6.88
C LEU A 511 25.48 16.70 -7.17
N VAL A 512 24.49 16.70 -8.08
CA VAL A 512 23.65 17.88 -8.36
C VAL A 512 23.04 18.42 -7.06
N ARG A 513 22.45 17.56 -6.23
CA ARG A 513 21.86 17.95 -4.94
C ARG A 513 22.87 18.60 -4.01
N LYS A 514 24.09 18.05 -3.91
CA LYS A 514 25.17 18.63 -3.11
C LYS A 514 25.59 20.01 -3.62
N VAL A 515 25.63 20.23 -4.93
CA VAL A 515 25.94 21.55 -5.51
C VAL A 515 24.82 22.55 -5.19
N VAL A 516 23.55 22.16 -5.36
CA VAL A 516 22.40 23.01 -5.00
C VAL A 516 22.42 23.40 -3.52
N GLU A 517 22.69 22.45 -2.64
CA GLU A 517 22.81 22.68 -1.19
C GLU A 517 23.97 23.61 -0.85
N LYS A 518 25.14 23.40 -1.45
CA LYS A 518 26.33 24.25 -1.26
C LYS A 518 26.07 25.70 -1.67
N GLU A 519 25.37 25.91 -2.78
CA GLU A 519 25.01 27.25 -3.26
C GLU A 519 23.84 27.88 -2.47
N GLY A 520 23.20 27.13 -1.56
CA GLY A 520 22.07 27.61 -0.77
C GLY A 520 20.82 27.95 -1.60
N LEU A 521 20.68 27.33 -2.79
CA LEU A 521 19.59 27.63 -3.71
C LEU A 521 18.33 26.82 -3.37
N ALA A 522 17.19 27.50 -3.35
CA ALA A 522 15.89 26.83 -3.30
C ALA A 522 15.55 26.24 -4.68
N LEU A 523 14.98 25.03 -4.73
CA LEU A 523 14.55 24.40 -5.99
C LEU A 523 13.44 25.20 -6.71
N THR A 524 12.73 26.06 -6.00
CA THR A 524 11.70 26.97 -6.55
C THR A 524 12.26 28.30 -7.05
N ALA A 525 13.55 28.58 -6.83
CA ALA A 525 14.19 29.78 -7.36
C ALA A 525 14.39 29.66 -8.88
N PRO A 526 14.54 30.78 -9.62
CA PRO A 526 14.88 30.75 -11.04
C PRO A 526 16.15 29.93 -11.31
N ALA A 527 16.15 29.11 -12.36
CA ALA A 527 17.31 28.33 -12.75
C ALA A 527 18.45 29.26 -13.22
N PRO A 528 19.67 29.18 -12.63
CA PRO A 528 20.76 30.10 -12.93
C PRO A 528 21.39 29.89 -14.31
N PHE A 529 21.03 28.81 -14.99
CA PHE A 529 21.55 28.41 -16.31
C PHE A 529 20.47 28.42 -17.41
N GLU A 530 19.22 28.79 -17.10
CA GLU A 530 18.15 28.86 -18.09
C GLU A 530 17.63 30.28 -18.28
N ALA A 531 17.38 30.66 -19.54
CA ALA A 531 16.79 31.96 -19.86
C ALA A 531 15.24 31.94 -19.80
N ALA A 532 14.64 30.75 -19.83
CA ALA A 532 13.21 30.55 -20.08
C ALA A 532 12.29 30.77 -18.86
N GLY A 533 12.78 31.37 -17.76
CA GLY A 533 11.98 31.66 -16.57
C GLY A 533 11.51 30.42 -15.78
N GLN A 534 12.09 29.25 -16.05
CA GLN A 534 11.84 28.03 -15.28
C GLN A 534 12.50 28.08 -13.90
N THR A 535 11.93 27.36 -12.94
CA THR A 535 12.61 27.14 -11.65
C THR A 535 13.77 26.16 -11.81
N LEU A 536 14.75 26.24 -10.91
CA LEU A 536 15.89 25.32 -10.82
C LEU A 536 15.43 23.86 -10.80
N GLY A 537 14.40 23.56 -10.00
CA GLY A 537 13.79 22.24 -9.90
C GLY A 537 13.18 21.76 -11.21
N GLN A 538 12.42 22.61 -11.90
CA GLN A 538 11.82 22.27 -13.20
C GLN A 538 12.89 21.98 -14.25
N ALA A 539 13.92 22.82 -14.34
CA ALA A 539 14.99 22.65 -15.31
C ALA A 539 15.77 21.34 -15.06
N LEU A 540 16.09 21.03 -13.79
CA LEU A 540 16.76 19.78 -13.41
C LEU A 540 15.86 18.54 -13.61
N LEU A 541 14.54 18.68 -13.50
CA LEU A 541 13.57 17.60 -13.74
C LEU A 541 13.23 17.41 -15.22
N THR A 542 13.92 18.07 -16.15
CA THR A 542 13.78 17.81 -17.59
C THR A 542 13.92 16.30 -17.86
N PRO A 543 12.94 15.65 -18.50
CA PRO A 543 12.97 14.21 -18.72
C PRO A 543 14.13 13.75 -19.60
N THR A 544 14.60 12.53 -19.35
CA THR A 544 15.61 11.85 -20.17
C THR A 544 15.09 11.64 -21.58
N LYS A 545 15.97 11.82 -22.55
CA LYS A 545 15.62 11.71 -23.97
C LYS A 545 15.58 10.24 -24.39
N ILE A 546 14.56 9.87 -25.15
CA ILE A 546 14.38 8.52 -25.71
C ILE A 546 14.84 8.52 -27.16
N TYR A 547 15.87 7.71 -27.49
CA TYR A 547 16.49 7.71 -28.82
C TYR A 547 15.95 6.63 -29.77
N VAL A 548 14.94 5.87 -29.33
CA VAL A 548 14.44 4.69 -30.06
C VAL A 548 13.93 5.05 -31.46
N ARG A 549 13.09 6.08 -31.59
CA ARG A 549 12.48 6.45 -32.88
C ARG A 549 13.49 6.87 -33.94
N CYS A 550 14.52 7.61 -33.55
CA CYS A 550 15.54 8.10 -34.49
C CYS A 550 16.59 7.01 -34.83
N LEU A 551 16.89 6.09 -33.90
CA LEU A 551 17.92 5.08 -34.12
C LEU A 551 17.41 3.75 -34.70
N MET A 552 16.22 3.28 -34.32
CA MET A 552 15.74 1.96 -34.75
C MET A 552 15.67 1.77 -36.27
N PRO A 553 15.27 2.75 -37.09
CA PRO A 553 15.33 2.62 -38.56
C PRO A 553 16.75 2.37 -39.08
N LEU A 554 17.76 3.03 -38.50
CA LEU A 554 19.16 2.92 -38.89
C LEU A 554 19.78 1.60 -38.42
N ILE A 555 19.42 1.14 -37.22
CA ILE A 555 19.78 -0.18 -36.69
C ILE A 555 19.24 -1.27 -37.62
N LYS A 556 17.94 -1.21 -37.96
CA LYS A 556 17.30 -2.18 -38.87
C LYS A 556 17.88 -2.15 -40.28
N ALA A 557 18.40 -1.01 -40.74
CA ALA A 557 19.10 -0.87 -42.01
C ALA A 557 20.55 -1.38 -41.98
N GLY A 558 21.08 -1.82 -40.83
CA GLY A 558 22.45 -2.31 -40.69
C GLY A 558 23.51 -1.20 -40.80
N LYS A 559 23.12 0.07 -40.60
CA LYS A 559 24.00 1.24 -40.73
C LYS A 559 24.81 1.52 -39.46
N ILE A 560 24.41 0.93 -38.34
CA ILE A 560 25.02 1.15 -37.03
C ILE A 560 25.87 -0.07 -36.66
N LYS A 561 27.11 0.18 -36.25
CA LYS A 561 28.03 -0.88 -35.80
C LYS A 561 28.01 -1.05 -34.30
N ALA A 562 27.95 0.04 -33.54
CA ALA A 562 27.79 -0.02 -32.09
C ALA A 562 27.09 1.24 -31.58
N LEU A 563 26.53 1.14 -30.38
CA LEU A 563 25.90 2.22 -29.66
C LEU A 563 26.42 2.22 -28.23
N SER A 564 26.47 3.39 -27.60
CA SER A 564 26.81 3.52 -26.19
C SER A 564 25.89 4.56 -25.57
N HIS A 565 24.96 4.11 -24.73
CA HIS A 565 24.11 4.97 -23.92
C HIS A 565 24.96 5.60 -22.81
N ILE A 566 24.96 6.92 -22.70
CA ILE A 566 25.83 7.64 -21.78
C ILE A 566 25.08 7.92 -20.47
N THR A 567 25.31 7.07 -19.48
CA THR A 567 24.64 7.08 -18.17
C THR A 567 25.65 7.33 -17.03
N GLY A 568 25.53 6.63 -15.90
CA GLY A 568 26.51 6.66 -14.83
C GLY A 568 27.89 6.24 -15.34
N GLY A 569 28.94 6.95 -14.94
CA GLY A 569 30.29 6.75 -15.47
C GLY A 569 30.58 7.53 -16.76
N GLY A 570 29.59 8.26 -17.30
CA GLY A 570 29.76 9.24 -18.36
C GLY A 570 30.37 8.65 -19.62
N LEU A 571 31.13 9.46 -20.37
CA LEU A 571 31.75 8.98 -21.62
C LEU A 571 32.86 7.95 -21.35
N THR A 572 33.59 8.11 -20.26
CA THR A 572 34.80 7.36 -19.96
C THR A 572 34.55 5.93 -19.52
N GLU A 573 33.40 5.62 -18.91
CA GLU A 573 33.06 4.25 -18.50
C GLU A 573 32.04 3.56 -19.41
N ASN A 574 31.25 4.30 -20.19
CA ASN A 574 30.22 3.69 -21.05
C ASN A 574 30.77 3.30 -22.44
N ILE A 575 31.53 4.19 -23.09
CA ILE A 575 32.07 3.90 -24.43
C ILE A 575 32.95 2.63 -24.46
N PRO A 576 33.84 2.38 -23.47
CA PRO A 576 34.69 1.18 -23.48
C PRO A 576 33.92 -0.15 -23.50
N ARG A 577 32.65 -0.17 -23.04
CA ARG A 577 31.85 -1.41 -22.96
C ARG A 577 31.56 -2.05 -24.33
N VAL A 578 31.73 -1.29 -25.42
CA VAL A 578 31.54 -1.78 -26.79
C VAL A 578 32.83 -1.90 -27.60
N LEU A 579 33.97 -1.52 -27.02
CA LEU A 579 35.28 -1.55 -27.69
C LEU A 579 36.02 -2.87 -27.42
N GLY A 580 36.86 -3.29 -28.38
CA GLY A 580 37.86 -4.34 -28.13
C GLY A 580 38.99 -3.86 -27.20
N GLU A 581 39.71 -4.80 -26.57
CA GLU A 581 40.80 -4.49 -25.63
C GLU A 581 41.94 -3.67 -26.26
N ASP A 582 42.17 -3.86 -27.57
CA ASP A 582 43.16 -3.19 -28.42
C ASP A 582 42.62 -1.92 -29.09
N GLN A 583 41.40 -1.51 -28.77
CA GLN A 583 40.73 -0.34 -29.34
C GLN A 583 40.53 0.77 -28.30
N ALA A 584 40.67 1.99 -28.76
CA ALA A 584 40.33 3.21 -28.03
C ALA A 584 39.54 4.14 -28.95
N VAL A 585 39.03 5.24 -28.41
CA VAL A 585 38.41 6.31 -29.18
C VAL A 585 39.06 7.64 -28.85
N THR A 586 39.18 8.49 -29.86
CA THR A 586 39.57 9.88 -29.66
C THR A 586 38.34 10.76 -29.74
N VAL A 587 38.10 11.56 -28.72
CA VAL A 587 36.99 12.50 -28.63
C VAL A 587 37.56 13.92 -28.60
N ASP A 588 37.15 14.76 -29.54
CA ASP A 588 37.58 16.16 -29.63
C ASP A 588 36.36 17.08 -29.58
N PRO A 589 35.95 17.54 -28.38
CA PRO A 589 34.79 18.41 -28.21
C PRO A 589 34.84 19.69 -29.07
N VAL A 590 36.01 20.32 -29.19
CA VAL A 590 36.16 21.58 -29.93
C VAL A 590 36.00 21.33 -31.43
N ALA A 591 36.69 20.32 -31.98
CA ALA A 591 36.55 19.98 -33.40
C ALA A 591 35.13 19.52 -33.75
N ALA A 592 34.44 18.89 -32.80
CA ALA A 592 33.05 18.46 -32.96
C ALA A 592 32.03 19.61 -32.94
N GLY A 593 32.44 20.83 -32.55
CA GLY A 593 31.50 21.92 -32.28
C GLY A 593 30.57 21.65 -31.10
N TRP A 594 30.99 20.77 -30.18
CA TRP A 594 30.24 20.37 -29.00
C TRP A 594 30.62 21.26 -27.81
N ALA A 595 29.80 22.29 -27.58
CA ALA A 595 29.93 23.16 -26.41
C ALA A 595 29.27 22.52 -25.18
N LEU A 596 29.84 22.76 -24.00
CA LEU A 596 29.27 22.27 -22.74
C LEU A 596 27.91 22.95 -22.46
N PRO A 597 26.79 22.21 -22.33
CA PRO A 597 25.49 22.83 -22.10
C PRO A 597 25.44 23.64 -20.80
N PRO A 598 24.60 24.70 -20.73
CA PRO A 598 24.57 25.64 -19.61
C PRO A 598 24.44 24.98 -18.22
N VAL A 599 23.60 23.95 -18.09
CA VAL A 599 23.42 23.22 -16.82
C VAL A 599 24.72 22.59 -16.33
N PHE A 600 25.54 22.02 -17.22
CA PHE A 600 26.80 21.40 -16.85
C PHE A 600 27.90 22.43 -16.61
N LYS A 601 27.88 23.54 -17.35
CA LYS A 601 28.78 24.67 -17.07
C LYS A 601 28.52 25.24 -15.68
N TRP A 602 27.25 25.45 -15.32
CA TRP A 602 26.88 25.86 -13.98
C TRP A 602 27.30 24.83 -12.92
N LEU A 603 27.05 23.53 -13.14
CA LEU A 603 27.50 22.47 -12.21
C LEU A 603 29.02 22.44 -12.05
N LYS A 604 29.78 22.63 -13.13
CA LYS A 604 31.24 22.73 -13.13
C LYS A 604 31.70 23.90 -12.26
N ASP A 605 31.14 25.09 -12.50
CA ASP A 605 31.56 26.33 -11.84
C ASP A 605 31.12 26.35 -10.36
N ALA A 606 29.83 26.11 -10.08
CA ALA A 606 29.29 26.09 -8.71
C ALA A 606 29.85 24.93 -7.87
N GLY A 607 30.03 23.77 -8.47
CA GLY A 607 30.62 22.61 -7.82
C GLY A 607 32.14 22.69 -7.67
N ASN A 608 32.82 23.57 -8.41
CA ASN A 608 34.27 23.53 -8.63
C ASN A 608 34.74 22.13 -9.06
N LEU A 609 34.04 21.53 -10.03
CA LEU A 609 34.26 20.16 -10.45
C LEU A 609 35.46 20.07 -11.41
N PRO A 610 36.47 19.23 -11.12
CA PRO A 610 37.51 18.93 -12.09
C PRO A 610 36.90 18.34 -13.37
N GLN A 611 37.49 18.64 -14.53
CA GLN A 611 36.97 18.11 -15.81
C GLN A 611 36.84 16.58 -15.81
N ALA A 612 37.82 15.88 -15.24
CA ALA A 612 37.80 14.42 -15.14
C ALA A 612 36.58 13.90 -14.36
N GLU A 613 36.17 14.59 -13.28
CA GLU A 613 34.99 14.23 -12.50
C GLU A 613 33.70 14.56 -13.26
N LEU A 614 33.67 15.70 -13.96
CA LEU A 614 32.54 16.12 -14.77
C LEU A 614 32.22 15.09 -15.87
N VAL A 615 33.21 14.71 -16.67
CA VAL A 615 33.04 13.78 -17.81
C VAL A 615 32.82 12.32 -17.40
N ARG A 616 33.22 11.96 -16.17
CA ARG A 616 32.95 10.66 -15.56
C ARG A 616 31.57 10.61 -14.91
N THR A 617 31.07 11.71 -14.37
CA THR A 617 29.79 11.70 -13.65
C THR A 617 28.60 11.97 -14.58
N PHE A 618 28.78 12.85 -15.55
CA PHE A 618 27.70 13.37 -16.37
C PHE A 618 27.89 13.06 -17.86
N ASN A 619 26.76 13.03 -18.57
CA ASN A 619 26.73 12.90 -20.03
C ASN A 619 27.30 14.14 -20.77
N CYS A 620 27.41 15.27 -20.06
CA CYS A 620 27.95 16.54 -20.52
C CYS A 620 27.34 17.08 -21.84
N GLY A 621 26.10 16.69 -22.15
CA GLY A 621 25.42 17.10 -23.38
C GLY A 621 25.27 16.00 -24.42
N ILE A 622 25.92 14.84 -24.25
CA ILE A 622 25.83 13.70 -25.18
C ILE A 622 25.16 12.53 -24.48
N GLY A 623 23.91 12.23 -24.82
CA GLY A 623 23.18 11.11 -24.20
C GLY A 623 23.39 9.76 -24.87
N MET A 624 23.80 9.74 -26.14
CA MET A 624 24.06 8.51 -26.89
C MET A 624 25.24 8.72 -27.84
N VAL A 625 26.14 7.74 -27.92
CA VAL A 625 27.21 7.68 -28.91
C VAL A 625 26.90 6.57 -29.92
N VAL A 626 27.03 6.89 -31.20
CA VAL A 626 26.74 6.03 -32.34
C VAL A 626 28.03 5.80 -33.11
N MET A 627 28.42 4.54 -33.27
CA MET A 627 29.61 4.16 -34.03
C MET A 627 29.22 3.55 -35.37
N VAL A 628 29.77 4.11 -36.44
CA VAL A 628 29.42 3.75 -37.81
C VAL A 628 30.66 3.62 -38.68
N ALA A 629 30.53 2.88 -39.79
CA ALA A 629 31.59 2.85 -40.79
C ALA A 629 31.78 4.25 -41.40
N PRO A 630 33.00 4.63 -41.83
CA PRO A 630 33.25 5.95 -42.42
C PRO A 630 32.35 6.28 -43.62
N GLY A 631 32.03 5.27 -44.43
CA GLY A 631 31.17 5.42 -45.60
C GLY A 631 29.70 5.71 -45.27
N ASP A 632 29.22 5.30 -44.09
CA ASP A 632 27.83 5.50 -43.65
C ASP A 632 27.66 6.78 -42.82
N ALA A 633 28.75 7.39 -42.34
CA ALA A 633 28.71 8.52 -41.39
C ALA A 633 27.90 9.72 -41.90
N GLY A 634 28.03 10.07 -43.18
CA GLY A 634 27.28 11.18 -43.78
C GLY A 634 25.77 10.90 -43.84
N GLU A 635 25.38 9.73 -44.35
CA GLU A 635 23.98 9.31 -44.46
C GLU A 635 23.31 9.22 -43.08
N VAL A 636 23.99 8.61 -42.11
CA VAL A 636 23.50 8.47 -40.74
C VAL A 636 23.33 9.83 -40.08
N THR A 637 24.29 10.74 -40.24
CA THR A 637 24.21 12.11 -39.69
C THR A 637 23.00 12.85 -40.23
N GLU A 638 22.77 12.81 -41.54
CA GLU A 638 21.64 13.53 -42.15
C GLU A 638 20.30 12.90 -41.79
N ALA A 639 20.21 11.56 -41.68
CA ALA A 639 19.00 10.88 -41.20
C ALA A 639 18.65 11.27 -39.75
N LEU A 640 19.64 11.34 -38.86
CA LEU A 640 19.45 11.73 -37.47
C LEU A 640 19.04 13.21 -37.36
N LYS A 641 19.67 14.11 -38.10
CA LYS A 641 19.26 15.53 -38.16
C LYS A 641 17.84 15.69 -38.71
N ALA A 642 17.48 14.93 -39.74
CA ALA A 642 16.12 14.94 -40.30
C ALA A 642 15.08 14.44 -39.29
N ALA A 643 15.47 13.56 -38.36
CA ALA A 643 14.66 13.14 -37.22
C ALA A 643 14.62 14.17 -36.07
N GLY A 644 15.26 15.34 -36.22
CA GLY A 644 15.28 16.42 -35.23
C GLY A 644 16.42 16.32 -34.21
N GLU A 645 17.40 15.45 -34.43
CA GLU A 645 18.53 15.29 -33.52
C GLU A 645 19.66 16.29 -33.79
N ALA A 646 20.28 16.79 -32.73
CA ALA A 646 21.58 17.46 -32.84
C ALA A 646 22.69 16.40 -32.79
N VAL A 647 23.51 16.37 -33.84
CA VAL A 647 24.53 15.33 -34.07
C VAL A 647 25.91 15.97 -34.12
N PHE A 648 26.84 15.45 -33.32
CA PHE A 648 28.21 15.92 -33.24
C PHE A 648 29.16 14.83 -33.72
N ASN A 649 30.09 15.13 -34.63
CA ASN A 649 31.16 14.19 -34.97
C ASN A 649 32.25 14.29 -33.91
N LEU A 650 32.23 13.36 -32.95
CA LEU A 650 33.10 13.38 -31.78
C LEU A 650 34.54 12.94 -32.13
N GLY A 651 34.71 12.12 -33.16
CA GLY A 651 36.00 11.60 -33.57
C GLY A 651 35.89 10.19 -34.13
N ALA A 652 36.86 9.32 -33.81
CA ALA A 652 36.96 7.99 -34.41
C ALA A 652 37.56 6.95 -33.46
N VAL A 653 37.32 5.68 -33.78
CA VAL A 653 37.99 4.53 -33.19
C VAL A 653 39.46 4.51 -33.64
N VAL A 654 40.37 4.32 -32.70
CA VAL A 654 41.82 4.25 -32.91
C VAL A 654 42.40 3.00 -32.27
N ALA A 655 43.62 2.64 -32.65
CA ALA A 655 44.37 1.61 -31.93
C ALA A 655 44.71 2.12 -30.52
N ARG A 656 44.52 1.28 -29.51
CA ARG A 656 44.91 1.59 -28.14
C ARG A 656 46.42 1.50 -28.00
N GLU A 657 47.04 2.52 -27.41
CA GLU A 657 48.51 2.62 -27.32
C GLU A 657 49.14 1.50 -26.48
N SER A 658 48.50 1.13 -25.37
CA SER A 658 48.90 0.03 -24.49
C SER A 658 47.70 -0.49 -23.69
N ALA A 659 47.84 -1.65 -23.04
CA ALA A 659 46.81 -2.21 -22.18
C ALA A 659 46.46 -1.32 -20.96
N GLU A 660 47.38 -0.44 -20.55
CA GLU A 660 47.18 0.51 -19.43
C GLU A 660 46.64 1.87 -19.88
N ALA A 661 46.76 2.21 -21.18
CA ALA A 661 46.27 3.47 -21.72
C ALA A 661 44.73 3.54 -21.64
N PRO A 662 44.12 4.70 -21.41
CA PRO A 662 42.66 4.83 -21.39
C PRO A 662 42.06 4.51 -22.76
N GLN A 663 40.89 3.88 -22.78
CA GLN A 663 40.15 3.61 -24.04
C GLN A 663 39.37 4.83 -24.55
N VAL A 664 39.26 5.91 -23.76
CA VAL A 664 38.64 7.18 -24.17
C VAL A 664 39.66 8.29 -23.98
N VAL A 665 40.10 8.89 -25.09
CA VAL A 665 41.11 9.95 -25.10
C VAL A 665 40.45 11.27 -25.51
N LEU A 666 40.29 12.18 -24.55
CA LEU A 666 39.81 13.54 -24.80
C LEU A 666 40.97 14.41 -25.30
N ARG A 667 40.87 14.95 -26.52
CA ARG A 667 41.92 15.77 -27.16
C ARG A 667 41.85 17.26 -26.84
N SER A 668 40.70 17.75 -26.39
CA SER A 668 40.51 19.13 -25.97
C SER A 668 39.74 19.18 -24.65
N GLU A 669 39.85 20.30 -23.95
CA GLU A 669 38.97 20.58 -22.81
C GLU A 669 37.52 20.73 -23.25
N LEU A 670 36.60 20.35 -22.36
CA LEU A 670 35.18 20.54 -22.53
C LEU A 670 34.76 21.78 -21.74
N ASN A 671 34.40 22.85 -22.46
CA ASN A 671 34.17 24.20 -21.93
C ASN A 671 32.87 24.82 -22.43
#